data_AF-A0A671SAM0-F1
#
_entry.id   AF-A0A671SAM0-F1
#
_cell.length_a   1.000
_cell.length_b   1.000
_cell.length_c   1.000
_cell.angle_alpha   90.00
_cell.angle_beta   90.00
_cell.angle_gamma   90.00
#
_symmetry.space_group_name_H-M   'P 1'
#
loop_
_entity.id
_entity.type
_entity.pdbx_description
1 polymer ?
#
loop_
_entity_poly.entity_id
_entity_poly.type
_entity_poly.pdbx_seq_one_letter_code
_entity_poly.pdbx_strand_id
1 'polypeptide(L)'
;MAREQDYYTIMYGLQELDFQGKAVPSDLVLIGENAFPLAMNPRGQVLMAASHYGHGRVVVLGHEEYLTHFPGLIENALMWLMPCTGDAGIVGIQKSLHSVAGNLNYCPIKTELGDFRNGLAIYITDAYTVESCAKDLIAFIKAGGGLIIAGQAWRWAEAHPQENTIRNFPGNKVCSVAGIYFSEHQGEVGIFPVPRNIPSNWLAASIGKDFKDDLEFLLEGVSEFDVQGGAIASEVMVHGPLAFPIAATPAGKAFIAGAYYGQGRVILLPHEGYMGRDSLSTFLINAIKWLDEGRKGVIGILPSLKAAHTVLSKSGLDCQLTGFKEDLSVYVCTSYSDAQCAEIQEFVSEGGGLMIGGHAWYWAQTHCGCNVMTDYPGNRILNKMGLCLLGSTFGGGLYKAPEIEHRCKEGYHFRSMLHRFAEHASLGQELTNHEQSCLKQLGNDCTSYLRMRSHDSAAYTSMVALLSDIVKEVGVPQVCSNCPVQSAKDHLMLHVGTEVYKVSPDPDALFPYIIKGRHNLPTVSNAGVRISANTAACEEWISTGLYLSPGMKTYIAVPPEIVGKNWQVQLGCQTDNIGGSNVLKRAPVVHERFPLDTEMVQVCNLWGGLIYLIAPPQSKVDGVEIVVQLSVQAPYFKSGETSVADWVDRIRQAPAPWAELEFENIIITLEAEFIRNLDRPDEVAKLWDTIMRSIADLAARPGKFPRKERFVADVQISHGFMHAGYPIMMQSTSAPALVNVQKAYKSGIWGAIHELGHNQQCRVWEFPPHTTECTCNLWSVYVHEEVLSLNRSNAHPAMTLENRQARTKMYCSGGKDLKSWSMWTALETYMQLQEKFGWDAFKKVFTAYHDMNGVPKDNAGKMNLYAETFSKVVNLNLCPFFKAWGWPIQPSTQEKISHLPEWSDHPMFQYA
;
A
#
# COMPACT_ATOMS: atom_id res chain seq x y z
N MET A 1 16.24 -18.26 -9.96
CA MET A 1 16.91 -19.55 -10.21
C MET A 1 16.68 -20.10 -11.62
N ALA A 2 15.46 -20.41 -12.08
CA ALA A 2 15.26 -21.01 -13.41
C ALA A 2 15.79 -20.13 -14.57
N ARG A 3 15.44 -18.84 -14.60
CA ARG A 3 15.91 -17.91 -15.66
C ARG A 3 17.41 -17.64 -15.65
N GLU A 4 18.03 -17.59 -14.47
CA GLU A 4 19.48 -17.43 -14.39
C GLU A 4 20.14 -18.64 -15.05
N GLN A 5 19.64 -19.85 -14.77
CA GLN A 5 20.11 -21.05 -15.44
C GLN A 5 19.87 -21.01 -16.97
N ASP A 6 18.72 -20.50 -17.43
CA ASP A 6 18.46 -20.30 -18.86
C ASP A 6 19.47 -19.34 -19.49
N TYR A 7 19.70 -18.19 -18.86
CA TYR A 7 20.70 -17.21 -19.28
C TYR A 7 22.10 -17.83 -19.33
N TYR A 8 22.53 -18.52 -18.26
CA TYR A 8 23.81 -19.22 -18.22
C TYR A 8 23.94 -20.26 -19.33
N THR A 9 22.85 -20.96 -19.68
CA THR A 9 22.85 -21.98 -20.73
C THR A 9 23.06 -21.35 -22.10
N ILE A 10 22.32 -20.27 -22.42
CA ILE A 10 22.42 -19.59 -23.72
C ILE A 10 23.77 -18.87 -23.86
N MET A 11 24.26 -18.27 -22.77
CA MET A 11 25.48 -17.46 -22.76
C MET A 11 26.75 -18.26 -22.44
N TYR A 12 26.65 -19.59 -22.31
CA TYR A 12 27.75 -20.45 -21.87
C TYR A 12 28.99 -20.33 -22.77
N GLY A 13 30.16 -20.09 -22.15
CA GLY A 13 31.45 -20.02 -22.85
C GLY A 13 31.69 -18.73 -23.65
N LEU A 14 30.72 -17.83 -23.73
CA LEU A 14 30.87 -16.51 -24.36
C LEU A 14 31.48 -15.51 -23.37
N GLN A 15 32.47 -14.74 -23.81
CA GLN A 15 33.12 -13.72 -22.97
C GLN A 15 32.68 -12.30 -23.35
N GLU A 16 32.55 -12.05 -24.65
CA GLU A 16 32.12 -10.77 -25.21
C GLU A 16 31.32 -11.01 -26.49
N LEU A 17 30.49 -10.04 -26.84
CA LEU A 17 29.72 -9.99 -28.07
C LEU A 17 30.12 -8.72 -28.83
N ASP A 18 30.66 -8.90 -30.03
CA ASP A 18 31.06 -7.81 -30.91
C ASP A 18 29.92 -7.45 -31.88
N PHE A 19 29.23 -6.34 -31.61
CA PHE A 19 28.19 -5.79 -32.47
C PHE A 19 28.74 -4.78 -33.48
N GLN A 20 30.06 -4.54 -33.52
CA GLN A 20 30.65 -3.60 -34.46
C GLN A 20 30.49 -4.10 -35.91
N GLY A 21 30.18 -3.20 -36.83
CA GLY A 21 29.97 -3.56 -38.23
C GLY A 21 28.96 -2.64 -38.91
N LYS A 22 28.34 -3.15 -39.98
CA LYS A 22 27.29 -2.45 -40.73
C LYS A 22 25.88 -2.73 -40.21
N ALA A 23 25.68 -3.87 -39.52
CA ALA A 23 24.41 -4.22 -38.90
C ALA A 23 24.14 -3.33 -37.68
N VAL A 24 22.97 -2.68 -37.69
CA VAL A 24 22.49 -1.88 -36.55
C VAL A 24 21.25 -2.55 -35.98
N PRO A 25 21.26 -3.04 -34.74
CA PRO A 25 20.11 -3.73 -34.17
C PRO A 25 18.94 -2.80 -33.87
N SER A 26 17.74 -3.34 -33.83
CA SER A 26 16.64 -2.74 -33.06
C SER A 26 16.86 -2.94 -31.56
N ASP A 27 16.50 -1.92 -30.79
CA ASP A 27 16.29 -2.04 -29.34
C ASP A 27 15.01 -2.86 -29.08
N LEU A 28 15.10 -3.86 -28.20
CA LEU A 28 14.00 -4.77 -27.88
C LEU A 28 13.28 -4.32 -26.60
N VAL A 29 11.95 -4.21 -26.65
CA VAL A 29 11.12 -3.90 -25.49
C VAL A 29 10.65 -5.20 -24.85
N LEU A 30 11.01 -5.40 -23.57
CA LEU A 30 10.64 -6.59 -22.80
C LEU A 30 9.52 -6.26 -21.82
N ILE A 31 8.37 -6.93 -21.96
CA ILE A 31 7.21 -6.74 -21.07
C ILE A 31 6.82 -8.03 -20.35
N GLY A 32 7.17 -9.18 -20.90
CA GLY A 32 6.76 -10.49 -20.36
C GLY A 32 7.53 -10.84 -19.10
N GLU A 33 6.87 -11.47 -18.12
CA GLU A 33 7.52 -11.93 -16.89
C GLU A 33 8.64 -12.96 -17.14
N ASN A 34 8.51 -13.73 -18.22
CA ASN A 34 9.50 -14.72 -18.65
C ASN A 34 10.55 -14.16 -19.60
N ALA A 35 10.38 -12.92 -20.09
CA ALA A 35 11.32 -12.31 -21.02
C ALA A 35 12.53 -11.75 -20.26
N PHE A 36 13.73 -12.02 -20.76
CA PHE A 36 14.98 -11.52 -20.19
C PHE A 36 16.00 -11.16 -21.28
N PRO A 37 16.83 -10.13 -21.05
CA PRO A 37 17.86 -9.73 -21.99
C PRO A 37 19.01 -10.75 -22.01
N LEU A 38 19.50 -11.06 -23.20
CA LEU A 38 20.74 -11.83 -23.43
C LEU A 38 21.94 -10.88 -23.58
N ALA A 39 21.73 -9.77 -24.27
CA ALA A 39 22.71 -8.71 -24.46
C ALA A 39 22.07 -7.33 -24.28
N MET A 40 22.74 -6.46 -23.52
CA MET A 40 22.31 -5.10 -23.26
C MET A 40 23.53 -4.17 -23.35
N ASN A 41 23.37 -3.02 -24.00
CA ASN A 41 24.45 -2.04 -24.09
C ASN A 41 24.52 -1.13 -22.84
N PRO A 42 25.58 -0.31 -22.67
CA PRO A 42 25.69 0.62 -21.55
C PRO A 42 24.58 1.67 -21.48
N ARG A 43 23.79 1.86 -22.54
CA ARG A 43 22.59 2.71 -22.56
C ARG A 43 21.31 2.00 -22.15
N GLY A 44 21.41 0.75 -21.67
CA GLY A 44 20.26 -0.04 -21.25
C GLY A 44 19.38 -0.57 -22.38
N GLN A 45 19.81 -0.43 -23.63
CA GLN A 45 19.09 -0.95 -24.79
C GLN A 45 19.35 -2.45 -24.93
N VAL A 46 18.29 -3.22 -25.15
CA VAL A 46 18.35 -4.67 -25.26
C VAL A 46 18.53 -5.06 -26.72
N LEU A 47 19.61 -5.75 -27.05
CA LEU A 47 19.95 -6.08 -28.44
C LEU A 47 19.54 -7.52 -28.81
N MET A 48 19.47 -8.39 -27.82
CA MET A 48 19.02 -9.78 -27.94
C MET A 48 18.31 -10.19 -26.66
N ALA A 49 17.27 -11.00 -26.77
CA ALA A 49 16.46 -11.44 -25.64
C ALA A 49 15.96 -12.88 -25.83
N ALA A 50 15.56 -13.50 -24.72
CA ALA A 50 14.93 -14.81 -24.71
C ALA A 50 13.69 -14.81 -23.81
N SER A 51 12.75 -15.72 -24.08
CA SER A 51 11.53 -15.88 -23.30
C SER A 51 10.92 -17.27 -23.46
N HIS A 52 9.98 -17.58 -22.56
CA HIS A 52 9.12 -18.76 -22.63
C HIS A 52 7.68 -18.36 -22.99
N TYR A 53 7.04 -19.17 -23.82
CA TYR A 53 5.61 -19.03 -24.13
C TYR A 53 4.95 -20.40 -24.33
N GLY A 54 3.85 -20.63 -23.62
CA GLY A 54 3.26 -21.97 -23.47
C GLY A 54 4.32 -22.97 -22.98
N HIS A 55 4.53 -24.05 -23.73
CA HIS A 55 5.56 -25.05 -23.44
C HIS A 55 6.88 -24.81 -24.21
N GLY A 56 6.92 -23.81 -25.09
CA GLY A 56 8.05 -23.54 -25.96
C GLY A 56 8.90 -22.36 -25.51
N ARG A 57 9.88 -22.04 -26.36
CA ARG A 57 10.95 -21.09 -26.06
C ARG A 57 11.26 -20.24 -27.28
N VAL A 58 11.62 -18.98 -27.06
CA VAL A 58 11.88 -18.00 -28.13
C VAL A 58 13.19 -17.26 -27.84
N VAL A 59 14.03 -17.13 -28.87
CA VAL A 59 15.21 -16.25 -28.89
C VAL A 59 15.02 -15.22 -29.99
N VAL A 60 15.24 -13.95 -29.64
CA VAL A 60 15.02 -12.79 -30.51
C VAL A 60 16.32 -12.01 -30.64
N LEU A 61 16.75 -11.75 -31.87
CA LEU A 61 17.93 -10.92 -32.16
C LEU A 61 17.52 -9.65 -32.91
N GLY A 62 18.01 -8.48 -32.48
CA GLY A 62 17.67 -7.19 -33.08
C GLY A 62 18.18 -6.97 -34.52
N HIS A 63 18.88 -7.94 -35.12
CA HIS A 63 19.29 -7.90 -36.52
C HIS A 63 19.56 -9.32 -37.06
N GLU A 64 19.19 -9.60 -38.31
CA GLU A 64 19.33 -10.92 -38.93
C GLU A 64 20.79 -11.37 -39.13
N GLU A 65 21.71 -10.43 -39.40
CA GLU A 65 23.14 -10.74 -39.56
C GLU A 65 23.75 -11.42 -38.31
N TYR A 66 23.20 -11.18 -37.11
CA TYR A 66 23.72 -11.76 -35.86
C TYR A 66 23.51 -13.26 -35.74
N LEU A 67 22.60 -13.83 -36.54
CA LEU A 67 22.49 -15.28 -36.71
C LEU A 67 23.77 -15.92 -37.25
N THR A 68 24.59 -15.15 -37.99
CA THR A 68 25.86 -15.63 -38.55
C THR A 68 27.09 -15.12 -37.80
N HIS A 69 27.02 -13.92 -37.21
CA HIS A 69 28.14 -13.32 -36.47
C HIS A 69 28.38 -13.97 -35.10
N PHE A 70 27.35 -14.58 -34.48
CA PHE A 70 27.46 -15.20 -33.15
C PHE A 70 27.17 -16.71 -33.18
N PRO A 71 27.95 -17.53 -33.91
CA PRO A 71 27.65 -18.96 -34.08
C PRO A 71 27.57 -19.71 -32.74
N GLY A 72 28.47 -19.44 -31.79
CA GLY A 72 28.44 -20.07 -30.46
C GLY A 72 27.18 -19.74 -29.66
N LEU A 73 26.63 -18.53 -29.80
CA LEU A 73 25.36 -18.17 -29.18
C LEU A 73 24.20 -18.93 -29.82
N ILE A 74 24.19 -19.06 -31.14
CA ILE A 74 23.16 -19.81 -31.86
C ILE A 74 23.21 -21.30 -31.51
N GLU A 75 24.40 -21.89 -31.37
CA GLU A 75 24.57 -23.29 -30.93
C GLU A 75 23.99 -23.51 -29.53
N ASN A 76 24.35 -22.65 -28.57
CA ASN A 76 23.80 -22.70 -27.21
C ASN A 76 22.28 -22.48 -27.19
N ALA A 77 21.79 -21.52 -28.00
CA ALA A 77 20.36 -21.25 -28.14
C ALA A 77 19.63 -22.46 -28.70
N LEU A 78 20.16 -23.16 -29.70
CA LEU A 78 19.57 -24.39 -30.23
C LEU A 78 19.44 -25.45 -29.12
N MET A 79 20.50 -25.68 -28.35
CA MET A 79 20.47 -26.63 -27.23
C MET A 79 19.42 -26.26 -26.18
N TRP A 80 19.27 -24.97 -25.89
CA TRP A 80 18.24 -24.48 -24.98
C TRP A 80 16.82 -24.56 -25.59
N LEU A 81 16.66 -24.37 -26.89
CA LEU A 81 15.36 -24.42 -27.58
C LEU A 81 14.84 -25.84 -27.81
N MET A 82 15.71 -26.85 -27.73
CA MET A 82 15.34 -28.24 -27.97
C MET A 82 14.24 -28.71 -27.00
N PRO A 83 13.16 -29.35 -27.51
CA PRO A 83 12.10 -29.88 -26.65
C PRO A 83 12.64 -30.97 -25.72
N CYS A 84 12.14 -31.02 -24.48
CA CYS A 84 12.55 -32.05 -23.49
C CYS A 84 12.07 -33.48 -23.83
N THR A 85 11.47 -33.71 -25.00
CA THR A 85 10.83 -34.97 -25.39
C THR A 85 11.80 -36.06 -25.89
N GLY A 86 13.10 -35.75 -25.99
CA GLY A 86 14.16 -36.74 -26.23
C GLY A 86 14.38 -37.14 -27.70
N ASP A 87 13.59 -36.62 -28.65
CA ASP A 87 13.85 -36.77 -30.09
C ASP A 87 14.54 -35.50 -30.62
N ALA A 88 15.66 -35.67 -31.34
CA ALA A 88 16.53 -34.56 -31.76
C ALA A 88 15.89 -33.60 -32.77
N GLY A 89 14.67 -33.92 -33.24
CA GLY A 89 13.85 -33.05 -34.07
C GLY A 89 14.51 -32.66 -35.40
N ILE A 90 13.83 -31.80 -36.15
CA ILE A 90 14.41 -31.14 -37.33
C ILE A 90 14.43 -29.64 -37.05
N VAL A 91 15.56 -29.00 -37.32
CA VAL A 91 15.71 -27.54 -37.29
C VAL A 91 15.43 -27.01 -38.68
N GLY A 92 14.29 -26.35 -38.85
CA GLY A 92 13.96 -25.66 -40.09
C GLY A 92 14.62 -24.30 -40.15
N ILE A 93 15.23 -23.96 -41.28
CA ILE A 93 15.88 -22.68 -41.53
C ILE A 93 15.20 -22.05 -42.73
N GLN A 94 14.71 -20.84 -42.58
CA GLN A 94 14.08 -20.10 -43.66
C GLN A 94 15.04 -19.98 -44.87
N LYS A 95 14.49 -20.11 -46.09
CA LYS A 95 15.28 -20.14 -47.34
C LYS A 95 16.23 -18.96 -47.54
N SER A 96 15.84 -17.75 -47.10
CA SER A 96 16.68 -16.54 -47.19
C SER A 96 17.96 -16.66 -46.33
N LEU A 97 17.90 -17.43 -45.24
CA LEU A 97 18.97 -17.60 -44.24
C LEU A 97 19.90 -18.78 -44.53
N HIS A 98 20.12 -19.11 -45.81
CA HIS A 98 21.02 -20.20 -46.24
C HIS A 98 22.47 -20.09 -45.68
N SER A 99 22.95 -18.89 -45.36
CA SER A 99 24.24 -18.68 -44.69
C SER A 99 24.28 -19.25 -43.27
N VAL A 100 23.17 -19.18 -42.53
CA VAL A 100 23.03 -19.77 -41.19
C VAL A 100 23.12 -21.28 -41.25
N ALA A 101 22.50 -21.90 -42.26
CA ALA A 101 22.60 -23.35 -42.50
C ALA A 101 24.07 -23.77 -42.74
N GLY A 102 24.86 -22.94 -43.41
CA GLY A 102 26.29 -23.16 -43.61
C GLY A 102 27.09 -23.24 -42.30
N ASN A 103 26.78 -22.37 -41.33
CA ASN A 103 27.43 -22.35 -40.02
C ASN A 103 27.06 -23.57 -39.16
N LEU A 104 25.83 -24.08 -39.30
CA LEU A 104 25.32 -25.20 -38.52
C LEU A 104 25.71 -26.59 -39.08
N ASN A 105 26.42 -26.66 -40.22
CA ASN A 105 26.88 -27.93 -40.80
C ASN A 105 27.78 -28.77 -39.88
N TYR A 106 28.41 -28.14 -38.88
CA TYR A 106 29.28 -28.81 -37.91
C TYR A 106 28.52 -29.25 -36.64
N CYS A 107 27.25 -28.85 -36.47
CA CYS A 107 26.42 -29.31 -35.37
C CYS A 107 25.84 -30.70 -35.67
N PRO A 108 25.71 -31.59 -34.67
CA PRO A 108 25.10 -32.91 -34.81
C PRO A 108 23.56 -32.86 -34.97
N ILE A 109 23.00 -31.72 -35.37
CA ILE A 109 21.55 -31.48 -35.43
C ILE A 109 21.08 -31.52 -36.89
N LYS A 110 19.97 -32.21 -37.15
CA LYS A 110 19.40 -32.31 -38.50
C LYS A 110 18.74 -30.98 -38.89
N THR A 111 19.31 -30.31 -39.90
CA THR A 111 18.78 -29.05 -40.44
C THR A 111 18.08 -29.26 -41.79
N GLU A 112 17.10 -28.42 -42.09
CA GLU A 112 16.48 -28.35 -43.41
C GLU A 112 16.22 -26.89 -43.83
N LEU A 113 16.38 -26.59 -45.11
CA LEU A 113 16.08 -25.27 -45.68
C LEU A 113 14.67 -25.25 -46.24
N GLY A 114 13.81 -24.35 -45.76
CA GLY A 114 12.42 -24.29 -46.17
C GLY A 114 11.62 -23.22 -45.44
N ASP A 115 10.42 -22.95 -45.94
CA ASP A 115 9.45 -22.13 -45.22
C ASP A 115 8.86 -22.95 -44.06
N PHE A 116 8.25 -22.26 -43.08
CA PHE A 116 7.70 -22.93 -41.90
C PHE A 116 6.72 -24.06 -42.27
N ARG A 117 6.86 -25.20 -41.59
CA ARG A 117 5.95 -26.34 -41.71
C ARG A 117 5.83 -27.08 -40.38
N ASN A 118 4.73 -27.83 -40.24
CA ASN A 118 4.53 -28.70 -39.09
C ASN A 118 5.57 -29.83 -39.02
N GLY A 119 5.92 -30.23 -37.80
CA GLY A 119 6.87 -31.32 -37.51
C GLY A 119 8.34 -30.89 -37.32
N LEU A 120 8.62 -29.58 -37.37
CA LEU A 120 9.89 -29.03 -36.91
C LEU A 120 9.97 -29.09 -35.38
N ALA A 121 11.17 -29.14 -34.82
CA ALA A 121 11.41 -28.93 -33.39
C ALA A 121 11.84 -27.49 -33.11
N ILE A 122 12.63 -26.91 -34.01
CA ILE A 122 13.05 -25.51 -33.95
C ILE A 122 12.88 -24.90 -35.34
N TYR A 123 12.49 -23.63 -35.40
CA TYR A 123 12.47 -22.84 -36.64
C TYR A 123 13.33 -21.58 -36.49
N ILE A 124 14.19 -21.32 -37.47
CA ILE A 124 15.03 -20.11 -37.56
C ILE A 124 14.55 -19.27 -38.74
N THR A 125 14.18 -18.01 -38.48
CA THR A 125 13.59 -17.12 -39.49
C THR A 125 13.99 -15.67 -39.31
N ASP A 126 13.91 -14.90 -40.39
CA ASP A 126 13.89 -13.45 -40.34
C ASP A 126 12.55 -12.94 -39.77
N ALA A 127 12.56 -11.70 -39.29
CA ALA A 127 11.39 -11.07 -38.69
C ALA A 127 10.44 -10.40 -39.70
N TYR A 128 10.70 -10.50 -41.01
CA TYR A 128 9.97 -9.73 -42.03
C TYR A 128 8.90 -10.56 -42.75
N THR A 129 9.08 -11.89 -42.79
CA THR A 129 8.27 -12.79 -43.64
C THR A 129 7.30 -13.68 -42.85
N VAL A 130 7.22 -13.51 -41.53
CA VAL A 130 6.47 -14.38 -40.63
C VAL A 130 4.97 -14.10 -40.54
N GLU A 131 4.50 -12.96 -41.05
CA GLU A 131 3.10 -12.53 -40.88
C GLU A 131 2.09 -13.55 -41.45
N SER A 132 2.40 -14.12 -42.61
CA SER A 132 1.51 -15.09 -43.28
C SER A 132 1.29 -16.39 -42.51
N CYS A 133 2.22 -16.78 -41.63
CA CYS A 133 2.17 -17.99 -40.82
C CYS A 133 2.18 -17.71 -39.30
N ALA A 134 1.92 -16.46 -38.89
CA ALA A 134 2.07 -16.03 -37.49
C ALA A 134 1.25 -16.89 -36.52
N LYS A 135 -0.01 -17.21 -36.86
CA LYS A 135 -0.87 -18.06 -36.03
C LYS A 135 -0.31 -19.47 -35.85
N ASP A 136 0.21 -20.05 -36.92
CA ASP A 136 0.78 -21.39 -36.90
C ASP A 136 2.09 -21.42 -36.09
N LEU A 137 2.91 -20.36 -36.20
CA LEU A 137 4.12 -20.19 -35.39
C LEU A 137 3.81 -20.04 -33.90
N ILE A 138 2.80 -19.25 -33.53
CA ILE A 138 2.36 -19.11 -32.14
C ILE A 138 1.88 -20.45 -31.59
N ALA A 139 1.06 -21.18 -32.35
CA ALA A 139 0.60 -22.52 -31.96
C ALA A 139 1.76 -23.50 -31.82
N PHE A 140 2.76 -23.42 -32.70
CA PHE A 140 3.98 -24.22 -32.64
C PHE A 140 4.81 -23.95 -31.38
N ILE A 141 5.05 -22.68 -31.03
CA ILE A 141 5.77 -22.31 -29.80
C ILE A 141 4.96 -22.79 -28.59
N LYS A 142 3.66 -22.50 -28.56
CA LYS A 142 2.75 -22.89 -27.46
C LYS A 142 2.77 -24.40 -27.19
N ALA A 143 2.90 -25.21 -28.25
CA ALA A 143 2.99 -26.67 -28.19
C ALA A 143 4.37 -27.22 -27.77
N GLY A 144 5.39 -26.39 -27.58
CA GLY A 144 6.74 -26.81 -27.19
C GLY A 144 7.83 -26.58 -28.23
N GLY A 145 7.51 -25.94 -29.36
CA GLY A 145 8.47 -25.60 -30.39
C GLY A 145 9.45 -24.50 -29.97
N GLY A 146 10.65 -24.54 -30.54
CA GLY A 146 11.65 -23.49 -30.40
C GLY A 146 11.63 -22.50 -31.58
N LEU A 147 11.71 -21.21 -31.30
CA LEU A 147 11.83 -20.17 -32.35
C LEU A 147 13.09 -19.33 -32.14
N ILE A 148 13.90 -19.20 -33.19
CA ILE A 148 14.89 -18.12 -33.30
C ILE A 148 14.39 -17.17 -34.39
N ILE A 149 14.24 -15.90 -34.04
CA ILE A 149 13.76 -14.87 -34.97
C ILE A 149 14.64 -13.63 -34.88
N ALA A 150 15.01 -13.10 -36.04
CA ALA A 150 15.95 -11.99 -36.09
C ALA A 150 15.55 -10.95 -37.13
N GLY A 151 15.69 -9.67 -36.80
CA GLY A 151 15.44 -8.59 -37.73
C GLY A 151 15.45 -7.22 -37.07
N GLN A 152 15.36 -6.17 -37.89
CA GLN A 152 15.46 -4.78 -37.46
C GLN A 152 14.17 -4.02 -37.82
N ALA A 153 13.41 -3.65 -36.80
CA ALA A 153 12.14 -2.94 -36.99
C ALA A 153 12.34 -1.43 -37.23
N TRP A 154 13.45 -0.83 -36.81
CA TRP A 154 13.73 0.58 -37.07
C TRP A 154 13.74 0.92 -38.57
N ARG A 155 14.34 0.05 -39.39
CA ARG A 155 14.38 0.23 -40.85
C ARG A 155 13.01 0.02 -41.49
N TRP A 156 12.20 -0.87 -40.92
CA TRP A 156 10.80 -1.04 -41.33
C TRP A 156 9.97 0.20 -40.98
N ALA A 157 10.17 0.79 -39.80
CA ALA A 157 9.49 2.00 -39.35
C ALA A 157 9.82 3.22 -40.23
N GLU A 158 11.06 3.36 -40.69
CA GLU A 158 11.44 4.39 -41.67
C GLU A 158 10.65 4.29 -42.98
N ALA A 159 10.33 3.06 -43.41
CA ALA A 159 9.49 2.81 -44.58
C ALA A 159 7.98 2.97 -44.32
N HIS A 160 7.56 2.95 -43.04
CA HIS A 160 6.16 3.00 -42.61
C HIS A 160 5.94 4.02 -41.46
N PRO A 161 6.28 5.31 -41.65
CA PRO A 161 6.37 6.30 -40.55
C PRO A 161 5.03 6.67 -39.89
N GLN A 162 3.90 6.22 -40.44
CA GLN A 162 2.55 6.44 -39.89
C GLN A 162 1.98 5.18 -39.24
N GLU A 163 2.75 4.09 -39.22
CA GLU A 163 2.31 2.83 -38.66
C GLU A 163 2.93 2.57 -37.31
N ASN A 164 2.16 1.97 -36.41
CA ASN A 164 2.66 1.62 -35.08
C ASN A 164 3.58 0.39 -35.18
N THR A 165 4.90 0.60 -35.04
CA THR A 165 5.92 -0.46 -35.17
C THR A 165 5.69 -1.63 -34.21
N ILE A 166 5.37 -1.35 -32.95
CA ILE A 166 5.09 -2.36 -31.91
C ILE A 166 3.95 -3.29 -32.34
N ARG A 167 2.98 -2.77 -33.10
CA ARG A 167 1.80 -3.49 -33.55
C ARG A 167 1.96 -4.14 -34.92
N ASN A 168 2.55 -3.42 -35.88
CA ASN A 168 2.45 -3.74 -37.30
C ASN A 168 3.70 -4.39 -37.87
N PHE A 169 4.85 -4.30 -37.19
CA PHE A 169 6.04 -5.00 -37.64
C PHE A 169 5.79 -6.53 -37.67
N PRO A 170 6.07 -7.24 -38.79
CA PRO A 170 5.74 -8.66 -38.93
C PRO A 170 6.28 -9.55 -37.80
N GLY A 171 7.51 -9.33 -37.34
CA GLY A 171 8.10 -10.07 -36.23
C GLY A 171 7.33 -9.94 -34.92
N ASN A 172 6.74 -8.75 -34.67
CA ASN A 172 5.91 -8.51 -33.49
C ASN A 172 4.57 -9.25 -33.55
N LYS A 173 4.13 -9.73 -34.72
CA LYS A 173 2.96 -10.64 -34.84
C LYS A 173 3.24 -12.04 -34.29
N VAL A 174 4.49 -12.36 -33.92
CA VAL A 174 4.85 -13.66 -33.35
C VAL A 174 5.53 -13.49 -32.00
N CYS A 175 6.55 -12.64 -31.87
CA CYS A 175 7.34 -12.52 -30.64
C CYS A 175 6.60 -11.89 -29.47
N SER A 176 5.62 -11.01 -29.76
CA SER A 176 4.92 -10.23 -28.74
C SER A 176 4.21 -11.10 -27.71
N VAL A 177 3.69 -12.27 -28.11
CA VAL A 177 3.02 -13.21 -27.20
C VAL A 177 3.97 -13.74 -26.12
N ALA A 178 5.27 -13.81 -26.42
CA ALA A 178 6.33 -14.15 -25.48
C ALA A 178 6.87 -12.92 -24.72
N GLY A 179 6.27 -11.74 -24.92
CA GLY A 179 6.60 -10.51 -24.23
C GLY A 179 7.86 -9.80 -24.73
N ILE A 180 8.31 -10.08 -25.96
CA ILE A 180 9.46 -9.43 -26.60
C ILE A 180 8.97 -8.70 -27.86
N TYR A 181 9.31 -7.41 -27.98
CA TYR A 181 8.94 -6.58 -29.12
C TYR A 181 10.18 -5.95 -29.75
N PHE A 182 10.22 -5.94 -31.07
CA PHE A 182 11.13 -5.08 -31.82
C PHE A 182 10.60 -3.65 -31.82
N SER A 183 11.42 -2.69 -31.38
CA SER A 183 11.09 -1.27 -31.46
C SER A 183 11.67 -0.59 -32.70
N GLU A 184 11.16 0.60 -32.99
CA GLU A 184 11.68 1.49 -34.02
C GLU A 184 13.00 2.18 -33.67
N HIS A 185 13.53 1.96 -32.47
CA HIS A 185 14.76 2.60 -32.02
C HIS A 185 15.98 1.75 -32.38
N GLN A 186 17.04 2.42 -32.84
CA GLN A 186 18.34 1.80 -33.10
C GLN A 186 19.08 1.53 -31.78
N GLY A 187 19.61 0.33 -31.65
CA GLY A 187 20.53 -0.06 -30.59
C GLY A 187 21.95 0.45 -30.88
N GLU A 188 22.59 1.05 -29.88
CA GLU A 188 24.00 1.41 -30.00
C GLU A 188 24.87 0.15 -30.06
N VAL A 189 25.73 0.09 -31.09
CA VAL A 189 26.65 -1.01 -31.35
C VAL A 189 27.97 -0.80 -30.61
N GLY A 190 28.62 -1.90 -30.25
CA GLY A 190 29.89 -1.91 -29.53
C GLY A 190 30.32 -3.32 -29.18
N ILE A 191 31.42 -3.44 -28.45
CA ILE A 191 31.87 -4.71 -27.87
C ILE A 191 31.37 -4.73 -26.43
N PHE A 192 30.48 -5.67 -26.13
CA PHE A 192 29.86 -5.76 -24.81
C PHE A 192 30.28 -7.07 -24.12
N PRO A 193 30.76 -7.00 -22.86
CA PRO A 193 31.07 -8.21 -22.11
C PRO A 193 29.79 -8.98 -21.82
N VAL A 194 29.91 -10.31 -21.71
CA VAL A 194 28.82 -11.18 -21.27
C VAL A 194 28.86 -11.26 -19.73
N PRO A 195 27.94 -10.59 -19.01
CA PRO A 195 27.93 -10.64 -17.55
C PRO A 195 27.59 -12.05 -17.06
N ARG A 196 27.95 -12.36 -15.80
CA ARG A 196 27.53 -13.62 -15.16
C ARG A 196 26.02 -13.65 -14.90
N ASN A 197 25.47 -12.52 -14.49
CA ASN A 197 24.04 -12.40 -14.23
C ASN A 197 23.34 -11.80 -15.45
N ILE A 198 22.03 -12.00 -15.55
CA ILE A 198 21.19 -11.32 -16.55
C ILE A 198 21.49 -9.82 -16.52
N PRO A 199 21.84 -9.19 -17.66
CA PRO A 199 22.19 -7.78 -17.67
C PRO A 199 21.00 -6.91 -17.25
N SER A 200 21.27 -5.92 -16.41
CA SER A 200 20.29 -4.92 -15.95
C SER A 200 20.94 -3.55 -15.94
N ASN A 201 20.22 -2.53 -16.41
CA ASN A 201 20.66 -1.14 -16.41
C ASN A 201 19.46 -0.23 -16.15
N TRP A 202 19.67 0.85 -15.41
CA TRP A 202 18.61 1.80 -15.08
C TRP A 202 18.08 2.57 -16.27
N LEU A 203 18.90 2.75 -17.32
CA LEU A 203 18.48 3.38 -18.57
C LEU A 203 17.40 2.55 -19.31
N ALA A 204 17.29 1.24 -19.00
CA ALA A 204 16.23 0.37 -19.50
C ALA A 204 14.84 0.68 -18.88
N ALA A 205 14.77 1.61 -17.92
CA ALA A 205 13.50 2.08 -17.37
C ALA A 205 12.72 3.00 -18.33
N SER A 206 13.30 3.45 -19.45
CA SER A 206 12.62 4.28 -20.43
C SER A 206 11.43 3.57 -21.11
N ILE A 207 10.45 4.36 -21.59
CA ILE A 207 9.30 3.84 -22.34
C ILE A 207 9.68 3.72 -23.81
N GLY A 208 9.51 2.53 -24.40
CA GLY A 208 9.80 2.29 -25.82
C GLY A 208 8.66 2.60 -26.80
N LYS A 209 7.64 3.38 -26.40
CA LYS A 209 6.48 3.74 -27.25
C LYS A 209 5.86 5.09 -26.85
N ASP A 210 5.46 5.88 -27.84
CA ASP A 210 4.52 7.01 -27.68
C ASP A 210 3.05 6.53 -27.72
N PHE A 211 2.24 6.97 -26.76
CA PHE A 211 0.81 6.64 -26.62
C PHE A 211 -0.13 7.76 -27.10
N LYS A 212 0.39 8.76 -27.80
CA LYS A 212 -0.40 9.89 -28.30
C LYS A 212 -1.63 9.45 -29.09
N ASP A 213 -1.45 8.64 -30.14
CA ASP A 213 -2.53 8.19 -31.01
C ASP A 213 -3.57 7.34 -30.24
N ASP A 214 -3.12 6.58 -29.25
CA ASP A 214 -3.98 5.79 -28.38
C ASP A 214 -4.88 6.70 -27.53
N LEU A 215 -4.31 7.75 -26.95
CA LEU A 215 -5.07 8.74 -26.18
C LEU A 215 -6.00 9.56 -27.06
N GLU A 216 -5.59 9.93 -28.28
CA GLU A 216 -6.45 10.62 -29.26
C GLU A 216 -7.69 9.80 -29.57
N PHE A 217 -7.51 8.50 -29.84
CA PHE A 217 -8.62 7.59 -30.09
C PHE A 217 -9.52 7.41 -28.87
N LEU A 218 -8.93 7.17 -27.69
CA LEU A 218 -9.69 6.87 -26.47
C LEU A 218 -10.48 8.08 -25.96
N LEU A 219 -9.93 9.29 -26.11
CA LEU A 219 -10.48 10.53 -25.57
C LEU A 219 -11.30 11.32 -26.60
N GLU A 220 -11.50 10.80 -27.81
CA GLU A 220 -12.33 11.46 -28.82
C GLU A 220 -13.73 11.78 -28.28
N GLY A 221 -14.07 13.07 -28.21
CA GLY A 221 -15.36 13.54 -27.69
C GLY A 221 -15.54 13.41 -26.17
N VAL A 222 -14.48 13.09 -25.41
CA VAL A 222 -14.49 13.00 -23.95
C VAL A 222 -13.96 14.30 -23.35
N SER A 223 -14.82 15.07 -22.67
CA SER A 223 -14.41 16.30 -21.98
C SER A 223 -14.03 16.07 -20.52
N GLU A 224 -14.68 15.11 -19.85
CA GLU A 224 -14.52 14.85 -18.43
C GLU A 224 -14.89 13.41 -18.07
N PHE A 225 -14.33 12.96 -16.94
CA PHE A 225 -14.62 11.70 -16.27
C PHE A 225 -15.42 12.01 -15.00
N ASP A 226 -16.72 11.75 -15.06
CA ASP A 226 -17.60 11.83 -13.89
C ASP A 226 -17.53 10.55 -13.06
N VAL A 227 -16.76 10.62 -11.98
CA VAL A 227 -16.61 9.56 -10.97
C VAL A 227 -17.19 9.98 -9.62
N GLN A 228 -18.13 10.93 -9.61
CA GLN A 228 -18.86 11.34 -8.40
C GLN A 228 -19.86 10.26 -7.93
N GLY A 229 -20.38 10.38 -6.71
CA GLY A 229 -21.43 9.49 -6.19
C GLY A 229 -20.96 8.59 -5.04
N GLY A 230 -21.78 7.59 -4.68
CA GLY A 230 -21.51 6.73 -3.51
C GLY A 230 -20.51 5.59 -3.72
N ALA A 231 -20.03 5.38 -4.95
CA ALA A 231 -19.02 4.36 -5.26
C ALA A 231 -17.61 4.88 -4.92
N ILE A 232 -16.89 4.16 -4.08
CA ILE A 232 -15.51 4.48 -3.70
C ILE A 232 -14.58 3.66 -4.60
N ALA A 233 -13.76 4.34 -5.38
CA ALA A 233 -12.90 3.72 -6.39
C ALA A 233 -11.47 3.51 -5.87
N SER A 234 -10.80 2.47 -6.39
CA SER A 234 -9.39 2.20 -6.07
C SER A 234 -8.46 3.02 -6.94
N GLU A 235 -7.28 3.37 -6.41
CA GLU A 235 -6.22 3.93 -7.24
C GLU A 235 -5.66 2.86 -8.20
N VAL A 236 -5.16 3.29 -9.35
CA VAL A 236 -4.54 2.41 -10.36
C VAL A 236 -3.05 2.71 -10.46
N MET A 237 -2.25 1.66 -10.35
CA MET A 237 -0.82 1.71 -10.62
C MET A 237 -0.53 1.26 -12.04
N VAL A 238 0.19 2.10 -12.77
CA VAL A 238 0.62 1.86 -14.16
C VAL A 238 2.13 1.65 -14.16
N HIS A 239 2.57 0.39 -14.23
CA HIS A 239 3.97 0.01 -14.02
C HIS A 239 4.61 -0.74 -15.20
N GLY A 240 3.83 -1.16 -16.19
CA GLY A 240 4.32 -1.79 -17.41
C GLY A 240 5.02 -0.81 -18.35
N PRO A 241 5.99 -1.26 -19.15
CA PRO A 241 6.60 -0.44 -20.20
C PRO A 241 5.65 -0.15 -21.37
N LEU A 242 4.63 -0.98 -21.58
CA LEU A 242 3.57 -0.76 -22.58
C LEU A 242 2.20 -0.44 -21.97
N ALA A 243 2.19 0.01 -20.71
CA ALA A 243 1.01 0.46 -20.00
C ALA A 243 1.03 1.99 -19.85
N PHE A 244 -0.12 2.65 -19.87
CA PHE A 244 -0.21 4.11 -19.84
C PHE A 244 -1.45 4.62 -19.09
N PRO A 245 -1.36 5.75 -18.39
CA PRO A 245 -2.49 6.36 -17.71
C PRO A 245 -3.40 7.08 -18.72
N ILE A 246 -4.69 6.75 -18.71
CA ILE A 246 -5.70 7.42 -19.52
C ILE A 246 -6.27 8.61 -18.73
N ALA A 247 -6.77 8.35 -17.52
CA ALA A 247 -7.33 9.36 -16.63
C ALA A 247 -6.57 9.41 -15.30
N ALA A 248 -6.30 10.61 -14.80
CA ALA A 248 -5.59 10.84 -13.56
C ALA A 248 -6.16 12.04 -12.80
N THR A 249 -5.98 12.05 -11.48
CA THR A 249 -6.28 13.21 -10.63
C THR A 249 -5.27 14.34 -10.89
N PRO A 250 -5.55 15.60 -10.47
CA PRO A 250 -4.58 16.70 -10.57
C PRO A 250 -3.26 16.45 -9.83
N ALA A 251 -3.24 15.52 -8.87
CA ALA A 251 -2.04 15.09 -8.16
C ALA A 251 -1.22 14.02 -8.92
N GLY A 252 -1.59 13.70 -10.17
CA GLY A 252 -0.91 12.71 -11.01
C GLY A 252 -1.30 11.25 -10.75
N LYS A 253 -2.22 10.98 -9.82
CA LYS A 253 -2.68 9.61 -9.51
C LYS A 253 -3.58 9.07 -10.61
N ALA A 254 -3.15 8.02 -11.30
CA ALA A 254 -3.96 7.36 -12.33
C ALA A 254 -5.14 6.60 -11.71
N PHE A 255 -6.28 6.60 -12.41
CA PHE A 255 -7.45 5.83 -12.03
C PHE A 255 -8.12 5.10 -13.20
N ILE A 256 -7.87 5.49 -14.45
CA ILE A 256 -8.16 4.67 -15.64
C ILE A 256 -6.85 4.51 -16.40
N ALA A 257 -6.56 3.29 -16.84
CA ALA A 257 -5.32 2.98 -17.53
C ALA A 257 -5.54 2.00 -18.67
N GLY A 258 -4.67 2.08 -19.68
CA GLY A 258 -4.61 1.17 -20.81
C GLY A 258 -3.28 0.45 -20.85
N ALA A 259 -3.24 -0.70 -21.52
CA ALA A 259 -1.98 -1.40 -21.80
C ALA A 259 -2.05 -2.24 -23.07
N TYR A 260 -0.89 -2.48 -23.66
CA TYR A 260 -0.67 -3.52 -24.65
C TYR A 260 -0.07 -4.76 -23.97
N TYR A 261 -0.58 -5.94 -24.34
CA TYR A 261 -0.05 -7.21 -23.85
C TYR A 261 -0.16 -8.28 -24.94
N GLY A 262 0.96 -8.82 -25.38
CA GLY A 262 1.05 -9.58 -26.62
C GLY A 262 0.53 -8.77 -27.81
N GLN A 263 -0.43 -9.34 -28.53
CA GLN A 263 -1.12 -8.71 -29.65
C GLN A 263 -2.40 -7.97 -29.22
N GLY A 264 -2.85 -8.17 -27.98
CA GLY A 264 -4.08 -7.62 -27.46
C GLY A 264 -3.91 -6.33 -26.69
N ARG A 265 -5.03 -5.90 -26.11
CA ARG A 265 -5.18 -4.59 -25.47
C ARG A 265 -6.02 -4.71 -24.22
N VAL A 266 -5.74 -3.86 -23.24
CA VAL A 266 -6.38 -3.90 -21.92
C VAL A 266 -6.82 -2.50 -21.51
N ILE A 267 -8.03 -2.39 -20.97
CA ILE A 267 -8.54 -1.19 -20.28
C ILE A 267 -8.93 -1.58 -18.86
N LEU A 268 -8.37 -0.87 -17.89
CA LEU A 268 -8.66 -1.03 -16.47
C LEU A 268 -9.49 0.14 -15.95
N LEU A 269 -10.64 -0.17 -15.34
CA LEU A 269 -11.46 0.78 -14.59
C LEU A 269 -11.32 0.56 -13.07
N PRO A 270 -11.38 1.64 -12.28
CA PRO A 270 -11.09 1.59 -10.84
C PRO A 270 -12.28 1.15 -9.98
N HIS A 271 -13.42 0.89 -10.64
CA HIS A 271 -14.66 0.39 -10.06
C HIS A 271 -15.55 -0.15 -11.21
N GLU A 272 -16.12 -1.33 -11.05
CA GLU A 272 -17.02 -1.99 -11.99
C GLU A 272 -18.29 -1.19 -12.26
N GLY A 273 -18.79 -0.49 -11.23
CA GLY A 273 -19.96 0.39 -11.32
C GLY A 273 -19.81 1.52 -12.34
N TYR A 274 -18.59 1.90 -12.72
CA TYR A 274 -18.34 2.93 -13.72
C TYR A 274 -18.54 2.43 -15.16
N MET A 275 -18.47 1.12 -15.40
CA MET A 275 -18.67 0.53 -16.73
C MET A 275 -20.10 0.71 -17.26
N GLY A 276 -21.07 0.94 -16.38
CA GLY A 276 -22.49 1.12 -16.73
C GLY A 276 -22.98 2.56 -16.61
N ARG A 277 -22.07 3.53 -16.44
CA ARG A 277 -22.46 4.92 -16.17
C ARG A 277 -22.63 5.68 -17.47
N ASP A 278 -23.81 6.28 -17.67
CA ASP A 278 -24.10 7.04 -18.89
C ASP A 278 -23.16 8.25 -19.09
N SER A 279 -22.73 8.93 -18.02
CA SER A 279 -21.77 10.05 -18.15
C SER A 279 -20.38 9.62 -18.64
N LEU A 280 -20.05 8.32 -18.62
CA LEU A 280 -18.82 7.77 -19.17
C LEU A 280 -19.02 7.07 -20.52
N SER A 281 -20.24 7.13 -21.11
CA SER A 281 -20.59 6.32 -22.27
C SER A 281 -19.68 6.56 -23.48
N THR A 282 -19.31 7.81 -23.75
CA THR A 282 -18.45 8.16 -24.89
C THR A 282 -17.10 7.47 -24.76
N PHE A 283 -16.45 7.61 -23.61
CA PHE A 283 -15.18 6.94 -23.33
C PHE A 283 -15.31 5.41 -23.42
N LEU A 284 -16.35 4.82 -22.82
CA LEU A 284 -16.55 3.37 -22.81
C LEU A 284 -16.76 2.79 -24.22
N ILE A 285 -17.46 3.53 -25.10
CA ILE A 285 -17.64 3.16 -26.50
C ILE A 285 -16.32 3.26 -27.27
N ASN A 286 -15.53 4.31 -27.04
CA ASN A 286 -14.20 4.43 -27.65
C ASN A 286 -13.30 3.29 -27.17
N ALA A 287 -13.30 3.01 -25.86
CA ALA A 287 -12.53 1.93 -25.25
C ALA A 287 -12.87 0.57 -25.86
N ILE A 288 -14.15 0.22 -26.01
CA ILE A 288 -14.52 -1.10 -26.58
C ILE A 288 -14.13 -1.21 -28.06
N LYS A 289 -14.21 -0.12 -28.84
CA LYS A 289 -13.74 -0.09 -30.23
C LYS A 289 -12.22 -0.18 -30.33
N TRP A 290 -11.51 0.49 -29.41
CA TRP A 290 -10.06 0.42 -29.31
C TRP A 290 -9.60 -0.99 -28.96
N LEU A 291 -10.33 -1.68 -28.08
CA LEU A 291 -10.08 -3.08 -27.71
C LEU A 291 -10.39 -4.05 -28.85
N ASP A 292 -11.52 -3.89 -29.55
CA ASP A 292 -11.93 -4.75 -30.69
C ASP A 292 -11.04 -4.58 -31.92
N GLU A 293 -10.46 -3.39 -32.09
CA GLU A 293 -9.51 -3.11 -33.17
C GLU A 293 -10.09 -3.33 -34.58
N GLY A 294 -11.42 -3.25 -34.71
CA GLY A 294 -12.10 -3.45 -35.99
C GLY A 294 -12.29 -4.91 -36.39
N ARG A 295 -11.99 -5.88 -35.50
CA ARG A 295 -12.28 -7.30 -35.71
C ARG A 295 -13.78 -7.56 -35.89
N LYS A 296 -14.64 -6.74 -35.28
CA LYS A 296 -16.11 -6.86 -35.33
C LYS A 296 -16.60 -8.25 -34.87
N GLY A 297 -15.89 -8.87 -33.94
CA GLY A 297 -16.32 -10.12 -33.32
C GLY A 297 -17.27 -9.87 -32.14
N VAL A 298 -17.59 -10.93 -31.40
CA VAL A 298 -18.51 -10.85 -30.26
C VAL A 298 -17.83 -10.16 -29.07
N ILE A 299 -18.50 -9.17 -28.49
CA ILE A 299 -18.13 -8.52 -27.23
C ILE A 299 -18.85 -9.26 -26.10
N GLY A 300 -18.12 -10.09 -25.37
CA GLY A 300 -18.67 -10.86 -24.25
C GLY A 300 -18.66 -10.06 -22.97
N ILE A 301 -19.83 -9.80 -22.40
CA ILE A 301 -20.00 -9.01 -21.18
C ILE A 301 -20.50 -9.91 -20.06
N LEU A 302 -19.81 -9.92 -18.92
CA LEU A 302 -20.18 -10.76 -17.80
C LEU A 302 -21.66 -10.53 -17.40
N PRO A 303 -22.49 -11.58 -17.17
CA PRO A 303 -23.94 -11.43 -16.94
C PRO A 303 -24.35 -10.52 -15.77
N SER A 304 -23.47 -10.31 -14.79
CA SER A 304 -23.67 -9.39 -13.67
C SER A 304 -23.58 -7.91 -14.08
N LEU A 305 -22.92 -7.59 -15.20
CA LEU A 305 -22.66 -6.23 -15.70
C LEU A 305 -23.73 -5.73 -16.68
N LYS A 306 -25.02 -5.89 -16.33
CA LYS A 306 -26.15 -5.48 -17.20
C LYS A 306 -26.15 -4.00 -17.57
N ALA A 307 -25.71 -3.14 -16.66
CA ALA A 307 -25.59 -1.71 -16.93
C ALA A 307 -24.49 -1.43 -17.97
N ALA A 308 -23.36 -2.15 -17.90
CA ALA A 308 -22.31 -2.05 -18.91
C ALA A 308 -22.80 -2.52 -20.28
N HIS A 309 -23.55 -3.62 -20.34
CA HIS A 309 -24.18 -4.08 -21.60
C HIS A 309 -25.07 -3.01 -22.23
N THR A 310 -25.86 -2.30 -21.42
CA THR A 310 -26.73 -1.23 -21.89
C THR A 310 -25.94 -0.07 -22.52
N VAL A 311 -24.83 0.32 -21.91
CA VAL A 311 -23.98 1.40 -22.41
C VAL A 311 -23.18 0.95 -23.64
N LEU A 312 -22.52 -0.20 -23.57
CA LEU A 312 -21.62 -0.71 -24.60
C LEU A 312 -22.36 -1.14 -25.88
N SER A 313 -23.61 -1.58 -25.79
CA SER A 313 -24.44 -1.89 -26.96
C SER A 313 -24.68 -0.66 -27.87
N LYS A 314 -24.53 0.56 -27.35
CA LYS A 314 -24.60 1.80 -28.14
C LYS A 314 -23.42 1.95 -29.13
N SER A 315 -22.37 1.12 -29.01
CA SER A 315 -21.19 1.13 -29.90
C SER A 315 -21.48 0.65 -31.33
N GLY A 316 -22.55 -0.13 -31.52
CA GLY A 316 -22.86 -0.82 -32.77
C GLY A 316 -22.14 -2.16 -32.97
N LEU A 317 -21.38 -2.62 -31.97
CA LEU A 317 -20.75 -3.96 -31.97
C LEU A 317 -21.70 -5.02 -31.39
N ASP A 318 -21.47 -6.29 -31.71
CA ASP A 318 -22.27 -7.42 -31.19
C ASP A 318 -21.96 -7.67 -29.71
N CYS A 319 -22.76 -7.08 -28.82
CA CYS A 319 -22.59 -7.19 -27.37
C CYS A 319 -23.51 -8.26 -26.78
N GLN A 320 -22.92 -9.32 -26.23
CA GLN A 320 -23.64 -10.46 -25.65
C GLN A 320 -23.35 -10.62 -24.16
N LEU A 321 -24.38 -10.91 -23.36
CA LEU A 321 -24.20 -11.27 -21.95
C LEU A 321 -23.72 -12.72 -21.86
N THR A 322 -22.44 -12.93 -21.55
CA THR A 322 -21.84 -14.26 -21.51
C THR A 322 -20.59 -14.31 -20.62
N GLY A 323 -20.21 -15.51 -20.18
CA GLY A 323 -18.92 -15.75 -19.51
C GLY A 323 -17.76 -15.66 -20.50
N PHE A 324 -16.54 -15.92 -20.04
CA PHE A 324 -15.39 -15.97 -20.93
C PHE A 324 -15.51 -17.10 -21.97
N LYS A 325 -15.14 -16.80 -23.22
CA LYS A 325 -14.93 -17.76 -24.30
C LYS A 325 -13.74 -17.30 -25.14
N GLU A 326 -13.02 -18.25 -25.73
CA GLU A 326 -11.81 -17.99 -26.53
C GLU A 326 -12.12 -17.28 -27.86
N ASP A 327 -13.33 -17.42 -28.39
CA ASP A 327 -13.77 -16.86 -29.68
C ASP A 327 -14.30 -15.42 -29.60
N LEU A 328 -14.28 -14.81 -28.42
CA LEU A 328 -14.67 -13.41 -28.24
C LEU A 328 -13.66 -12.47 -28.93
N SER A 329 -14.12 -11.29 -29.32
CA SER A 329 -13.19 -10.21 -29.71
C SER A 329 -12.74 -9.39 -28.50
N VAL A 330 -13.67 -9.14 -27.58
CA VAL A 330 -13.42 -8.41 -26.33
C VAL A 330 -14.17 -9.08 -25.19
N TYR A 331 -13.51 -9.25 -24.05
CA TYR A 331 -14.12 -9.72 -22.81
C TYR A 331 -14.23 -8.58 -21.79
N VAL A 332 -15.44 -8.35 -21.28
CA VAL A 332 -15.76 -7.31 -20.28
C VAL A 332 -16.14 -7.98 -18.96
N CYS A 333 -15.32 -7.81 -17.91
CA CYS A 333 -15.47 -8.55 -16.67
C CYS A 333 -15.12 -7.76 -15.40
N THR A 334 -15.41 -8.36 -14.24
CA THR A 334 -15.03 -7.81 -12.94
C THR A 334 -13.65 -8.32 -12.50
N SER A 335 -12.95 -7.54 -11.69
CA SER A 335 -11.65 -7.91 -11.10
C SER A 335 -11.73 -8.82 -9.85
N TYR A 336 -12.89 -9.43 -9.56
CA TYR A 336 -13.14 -10.19 -8.34
C TYR A 336 -12.84 -11.70 -8.43
N SER A 337 -12.47 -12.20 -9.60
CA SER A 337 -12.18 -13.62 -9.81
C SER A 337 -10.98 -13.79 -10.73
N ASP A 338 -10.15 -14.76 -10.40
CA ASP A 338 -8.98 -15.22 -11.15
C ASP A 338 -9.13 -16.66 -11.63
N ALA A 339 -10.35 -17.23 -11.56
CA ALA A 339 -10.61 -18.62 -11.91
C ALA A 339 -10.22 -19.01 -13.35
N GLN A 340 -10.16 -18.03 -14.25
CA GLN A 340 -9.77 -18.18 -15.66
C GLN A 340 -8.55 -17.31 -16.00
N CYS A 341 -7.66 -17.09 -15.03
CA CYS A 341 -6.55 -16.14 -15.17
C CYS A 341 -5.62 -16.49 -16.34
N ALA A 342 -5.27 -17.77 -16.51
CA ALA A 342 -4.36 -18.19 -17.57
C ALA A 342 -5.00 -18.01 -18.95
N GLU A 343 -6.27 -18.38 -19.09
CA GLU A 343 -7.04 -18.30 -20.31
C GLU A 343 -7.28 -16.84 -20.72
N ILE A 344 -7.56 -15.95 -19.76
CA ILE A 344 -7.71 -14.51 -20.04
C ILE A 344 -6.37 -13.90 -20.45
N GLN A 345 -5.27 -14.22 -19.75
CA GLN A 345 -3.94 -13.72 -20.11
C GLN A 345 -3.54 -14.18 -21.51
N GLU A 346 -3.78 -15.44 -21.82
CA GLU A 346 -3.51 -16.01 -23.12
C GLU A 346 -4.36 -15.36 -24.22
N PHE A 347 -5.67 -15.27 -24.00
CA PHE A 347 -6.60 -14.60 -24.89
C PHE A 347 -6.15 -13.19 -25.26
N VAL A 348 -5.74 -12.39 -24.28
CA VAL A 348 -5.21 -11.04 -24.55
C VAL A 348 -3.88 -11.14 -25.29
N SER A 349 -2.96 -12.02 -24.87
CA SER A 349 -1.66 -12.15 -25.54
C SER A 349 -1.78 -12.52 -27.02
N GLU A 350 -2.80 -13.30 -27.40
CA GLU A 350 -3.06 -13.76 -28.76
C GLU A 350 -3.93 -12.78 -29.58
N GLY A 351 -4.30 -11.62 -29.04
CA GLY A 351 -4.96 -10.53 -29.77
C GLY A 351 -6.32 -10.09 -29.24
N GLY A 352 -6.85 -10.75 -28.22
CA GLY A 352 -8.11 -10.41 -27.57
C GLY A 352 -8.07 -9.06 -26.84
N GLY A 353 -9.22 -8.40 -26.74
CA GLY A 353 -9.39 -7.19 -25.93
C GLY A 353 -9.92 -7.50 -24.53
N LEU A 354 -9.37 -6.89 -23.48
CA LEU A 354 -9.87 -7.03 -22.11
C LEU A 354 -10.31 -5.67 -21.56
N MET A 355 -11.57 -5.58 -21.13
CA MET A 355 -12.03 -4.50 -20.26
C MET A 355 -12.34 -5.08 -18.88
N ILE A 356 -11.62 -4.64 -17.87
CA ILE A 356 -11.74 -5.16 -16.51
C ILE A 356 -11.93 -4.02 -15.51
N GLY A 357 -12.75 -4.25 -14.48
CA GLY A 357 -12.94 -3.24 -13.45
C GLY A 357 -13.45 -3.81 -12.15
N GLY A 358 -13.18 -3.07 -11.09
CA GLY A 358 -13.57 -3.40 -9.72
C GLY A 358 -12.69 -2.63 -8.76
N HIS A 359 -12.90 -2.85 -7.46
CA HIS A 359 -12.21 -2.10 -6.42
C HIS A 359 -11.50 -3.03 -5.43
N ALA A 360 -10.20 -2.85 -5.28
CA ALA A 360 -9.36 -3.67 -4.42
C ALA A 360 -9.31 -3.16 -2.97
N TRP A 361 -9.70 -1.91 -2.68
CA TRP A 361 -9.67 -1.35 -1.33
C TRP A 361 -10.51 -2.16 -0.32
N TYR A 362 -11.69 -2.62 -0.71
CA TYR A 362 -12.57 -3.38 0.18
C TYR A 362 -11.99 -4.77 0.47
N TRP A 363 -11.41 -5.40 -0.56
CA TRP A 363 -10.70 -6.66 -0.41
C TRP A 363 -9.51 -6.51 0.54
N ALA A 364 -8.71 -5.46 0.38
CA ALA A 364 -7.56 -5.17 1.24
C ALA A 364 -7.96 -4.96 2.71
N GLN A 365 -9.13 -4.35 2.97
CA GLN A 365 -9.67 -4.17 4.33
C GLN A 365 -10.19 -5.47 4.95
N THR A 366 -10.67 -6.41 4.15
CA THR A 366 -11.26 -7.68 4.62
C THR A 366 -10.26 -8.83 4.67
N HIS A 367 -9.12 -8.71 4.00
CA HIS A 367 -8.05 -9.70 3.93
C HIS A 367 -6.75 -9.13 4.53
N CYS A 368 -6.84 -8.68 5.79
CA CYS A 368 -5.71 -8.13 6.53
C CYS A 368 -4.53 -9.13 6.55
N GLY A 369 -3.35 -8.67 6.18
CA GLY A 369 -2.13 -9.49 6.12
C GLY A 369 -1.81 -10.07 4.73
N CYS A 370 -2.78 -10.07 3.81
CA CYS A 370 -2.52 -10.43 2.41
C CYS A 370 -1.97 -9.23 1.62
N ASN A 371 -1.22 -9.50 0.56
CA ASN A 371 -0.70 -8.47 -0.32
C ASN A 371 -1.69 -8.18 -1.45
N VAL A 372 -2.43 -7.08 -1.34
CA VAL A 372 -3.40 -6.66 -2.38
C VAL A 372 -2.80 -6.63 -3.79
N MET A 373 -1.51 -6.34 -3.93
CA MET A 373 -0.86 -6.24 -5.22
C MET A 373 -0.71 -7.60 -5.91
N THR A 374 -0.58 -8.71 -5.18
CA THR A 374 -0.32 -10.05 -5.75
C THR A 374 -1.40 -11.09 -5.42
N ASP A 375 -2.15 -10.87 -4.35
CA ASP A 375 -3.16 -11.80 -3.84
C ASP A 375 -4.58 -11.42 -4.24
N TYR A 376 -4.83 -10.15 -4.60
CA TYR A 376 -6.13 -9.75 -5.13
C TYR A 376 -6.37 -10.43 -6.50
N PRO A 377 -7.51 -11.12 -6.71
CA PRO A 377 -7.75 -11.92 -7.92
C PRO A 377 -7.51 -11.14 -9.23
N GLY A 378 -8.03 -9.91 -9.33
CA GLY A 378 -7.83 -9.10 -10.52
C GLY A 378 -6.37 -8.73 -10.80
N ASN A 379 -5.56 -8.55 -9.77
CA ASN A 379 -4.15 -8.19 -9.95
C ASN A 379 -3.30 -9.37 -10.42
N ARG A 380 -3.72 -10.62 -10.14
CA ARG A 380 -3.08 -11.81 -10.73
C ARG A 380 -3.22 -11.84 -12.24
N ILE A 381 -4.32 -11.30 -12.78
CA ILE A 381 -4.54 -11.10 -14.22
C ILE A 381 -3.70 -9.91 -14.71
N LEU A 382 -3.83 -8.76 -14.04
CA LEU A 382 -3.40 -7.45 -14.54
C LEU A 382 -1.89 -7.17 -14.41
N ASN A 383 -1.20 -7.72 -13.41
CA ASN A 383 0.22 -7.44 -13.18
C ASN A 383 1.10 -7.80 -14.38
N LYS A 384 0.80 -8.91 -15.07
CA LYS A 384 1.51 -9.32 -16.30
C LYS A 384 1.33 -8.31 -17.44
N MET A 385 0.23 -7.57 -17.40
CA MET A 385 -0.14 -6.54 -18.37
C MET A 385 0.38 -5.16 -17.94
N GLY A 386 1.10 -5.06 -16.81
CA GLY A 386 1.68 -3.81 -16.33
C GLY A 386 0.71 -2.89 -15.58
N LEU A 387 -0.42 -3.41 -15.12
CA LEU A 387 -1.48 -2.68 -14.44
C LEU A 387 -1.79 -3.32 -13.08
N CYS A 388 -2.14 -2.51 -12.08
CA CYS A 388 -2.53 -3.02 -10.77
C CYS A 388 -3.56 -2.10 -10.09
N LEU A 389 -4.58 -2.67 -9.44
CA LEU A 389 -5.48 -1.96 -8.53
C LEU A 389 -4.88 -1.92 -7.12
N LEU A 390 -4.86 -0.74 -6.51
CA LEU A 390 -4.31 -0.54 -5.17
C LEU A 390 -5.38 -0.70 -4.08
N GLY A 391 -4.94 -0.99 -2.86
CA GLY A 391 -5.81 -0.92 -1.67
C GLY A 391 -6.16 0.52 -1.25
N SER A 392 -5.48 1.53 -1.82
CA SER A 392 -5.77 2.94 -1.61
C SER A 392 -6.93 3.41 -2.49
N THR A 393 -7.61 4.46 -2.03
CA THR A 393 -8.76 5.07 -2.70
C THR A 393 -8.46 6.50 -3.11
N PHE A 394 -9.10 6.98 -4.17
CA PHE A 394 -9.10 8.41 -4.51
C PHE A 394 -10.50 9.03 -4.33
N GLY A 395 -10.55 10.35 -4.23
CA GLY A 395 -11.81 11.07 -4.01
C GLY A 395 -12.73 11.00 -5.24
N GLY A 396 -14.02 10.76 -5.04
CA GLY A 396 -15.01 10.92 -6.10
C GLY A 396 -15.07 12.38 -6.58
N GLY A 397 -15.10 12.61 -7.89
CA GLY A 397 -14.97 13.94 -8.47
C GLY A 397 -15.32 13.99 -9.95
N LEU A 398 -15.29 15.21 -10.48
CA LEU A 398 -15.38 15.46 -11.92
C LEU A 398 -13.98 15.84 -12.39
N TYR A 399 -13.35 14.97 -13.19
CA TYR A 399 -11.98 15.16 -13.64
C TYR A 399 -11.95 15.48 -15.12
N LYS A 400 -11.29 16.57 -15.53
CA LYS A 400 -11.15 16.90 -16.95
C LYS A 400 -10.36 15.81 -17.67
N ALA A 401 -10.77 15.52 -18.91
CA ALA A 401 -9.95 14.72 -19.80
C ALA A 401 -8.62 15.45 -20.05
N PRO A 402 -7.49 14.74 -20.12
CA PRO A 402 -6.20 15.37 -20.31
C PRO A 402 -6.08 15.98 -21.72
N GLU A 403 -5.45 17.15 -21.81
CA GLU A 403 -5.02 17.71 -23.09
C GLU A 403 -3.81 16.91 -23.60
N ILE A 404 -3.95 16.31 -24.79
CA ILE A 404 -3.03 15.26 -25.27
C ILE A 404 -1.61 15.79 -25.47
N GLU A 405 -1.44 16.95 -26.11
CA GLU A 405 -0.12 17.55 -26.32
C GLU A 405 0.60 17.88 -25.01
N HIS A 406 -0.15 18.34 -24.01
CA HIS A 406 0.38 18.61 -22.68
C HIS A 406 0.71 17.31 -21.96
N ARG A 407 -0.11 16.26 -22.08
CA ARG A 407 0.09 14.99 -21.38
C ARG A 407 1.25 14.17 -21.94
N CYS A 408 1.57 14.27 -23.23
CA CYS A 408 2.76 13.64 -23.79
C CYS A 408 4.06 14.33 -23.35
N LYS A 409 4.02 15.62 -22.95
CA LYS A 409 5.20 16.39 -22.53
C LYS A 409 5.36 16.50 -21.01
N GLU A 410 4.26 16.61 -20.28
CA GLU A 410 4.16 16.92 -18.85
C GLU A 410 3.22 15.94 -18.11
N GLY A 411 2.83 14.83 -18.74
CA GLY A 411 2.04 13.80 -18.06
C GLY A 411 2.91 12.94 -17.15
N TYR A 412 2.48 12.76 -15.90
CA TYR A 412 3.16 11.82 -15.01
C TYR A 412 3.03 10.37 -15.53
N HIS A 413 4.18 9.71 -15.69
CA HIS A 413 4.29 8.28 -15.96
C HIS A 413 5.42 7.71 -15.08
N PHE A 414 5.12 6.63 -14.33
CA PHE A 414 6.02 6.07 -13.33
C PHE A 414 7.43 5.78 -13.88
N ARG A 415 7.53 5.03 -14.98
CA ARG A 415 8.80 4.65 -15.61
C ARG A 415 9.61 5.83 -16.16
N SER A 416 8.98 6.72 -16.93
CA SER A 416 9.64 7.95 -17.40
C SER A 416 10.15 8.80 -16.25
N MET A 417 9.34 9.02 -15.21
CA MET A 417 9.77 9.82 -14.05
C MET A 417 10.88 9.11 -13.27
N LEU A 418 10.84 7.78 -13.14
CA LEU A 418 11.94 7.02 -12.54
C LEU A 418 13.23 7.18 -13.35
N HIS A 419 13.16 7.07 -14.68
CA HIS A 419 14.30 7.29 -15.57
C HIS A 419 14.87 8.70 -15.42
N ARG A 420 14.01 9.74 -15.47
CA ARG A 420 14.41 11.15 -15.26
C ARG A 420 15.05 11.37 -13.89
N PHE A 421 14.52 10.74 -12.84
CA PHE A 421 15.11 10.82 -11.51
C PHE A 421 16.47 10.09 -11.44
N ALA A 422 16.61 8.96 -12.11
CA ALA A 422 17.87 8.23 -12.22
C ALA A 422 18.94 9.04 -12.99
N GLU A 423 18.56 9.76 -14.06
CA GLU A 423 19.46 10.71 -14.74
C GLU A 423 19.90 11.84 -13.81
N HIS A 424 18.98 12.39 -13.02
CA HIS A 424 19.31 13.40 -12.02
C HIS A 424 20.29 12.86 -10.95
N ALA A 425 20.04 11.65 -10.46
CA ALA A 425 20.86 11.01 -9.43
C ALA A 425 22.26 10.64 -9.93
N SER A 426 22.35 9.97 -11.09
CA SER A 426 23.58 9.33 -11.57
C SER A 426 24.41 10.24 -12.48
N LEU A 427 23.75 11.11 -13.27
CA LEU A 427 24.40 11.98 -14.26
C LEU A 427 24.38 13.46 -13.87
N GLY A 428 23.73 13.82 -12.76
CA GLY A 428 23.65 15.21 -12.28
C GLY A 428 22.79 16.14 -13.14
N GLN A 429 21.91 15.60 -13.99
CA GLN A 429 21.00 16.42 -14.80
C GLN A 429 19.95 17.12 -13.92
N GLU A 430 19.58 18.35 -14.25
CA GLU A 430 18.57 19.07 -13.47
C GLU A 430 17.14 18.58 -13.78
N LEU A 431 16.30 18.56 -12.74
CA LEU A 431 14.86 18.34 -12.86
C LEU A 431 14.13 19.67 -13.03
N THR A 432 13.21 19.73 -13.98
CA THR A 432 12.28 20.84 -14.16
C THR A 432 11.36 21.00 -12.94
N ASN A 433 10.73 22.17 -12.80
CA ASN A 433 9.77 22.43 -11.71
C ASN A 433 8.60 21.43 -11.71
N HIS A 434 8.14 21.03 -12.90
CA HIS A 434 7.09 20.02 -13.05
C HIS A 434 7.56 18.66 -12.53
N GLU A 435 8.72 18.17 -12.99
CA GLU A 435 9.30 16.90 -12.55
C GLU A 435 9.55 16.86 -11.03
N GLN A 436 10.02 17.98 -10.44
CA GLN A 436 10.18 18.09 -8.99
C GLN A 436 8.86 17.93 -8.24
N SER A 437 7.75 18.45 -8.79
CA SER A 437 6.42 18.30 -8.20
C SER A 437 5.93 16.84 -8.23
N CYS A 438 6.41 16.03 -9.18
CA CYS A 438 6.06 14.62 -9.34
C CYS A 438 6.80 13.68 -8.38
N LEU A 439 7.88 14.12 -7.72
CA LEU A 439 8.72 13.23 -6.88
C LEU A 439 7.95 12.59 -5.72
N LYS A 440 6.95 13.27 -5.16
CA LYS A 440 6.09 12.70 -4.11
C LYS A 440 5.27 11.52 -4.65
N GLN A 441 4.72 11.64 -5.85
CA GLN A 441 3.99 10.56 -6.50
C GLN A 441 4.93 9.42 -6.91
N LEU A 442 6.12 9.73 -7.42
CA LEU A 442 7.16 8.74 -7.72
C LEU A 442 7.53 7.92 -6.47
N GLY A 443 7.63 8.53 -5.30
CA GLY A 443 7.92 7.82 -4.05
C GLY A 443 6.82 6.86 -3.63
N ASN A 444 5.55 7.27 -3.80
CA ASN A 444 4.40 6.41 -3.56
C ASN A 444 4.36 5.22 -4.53
N ASP A 445 4.63 5.46 -5.81
CA ASP A 445 4.64 4.40 -6.82
C ASP A 445 5.84 3.46 -6.64
N CYS A 446 7.04 3.96 -6.32
CA CYS A 446 8.18 3.10 -5.97
C CYS A 446 7.84 2.22 -4.77
N THR A 447 7.26 2.80 -3.71
CA THR A 447 6.83 2.06 -2.52
C THR A 447 5.80 0.97 -2.88
N SER A 448 4.79 1.32 -3.68
CA SER A 448 3.74 0.38 -4.10
C SER A 448 4.29 -0.72 -5.00
N TYR A 449 5.20 -0.39 -5.92
CA TYR A 449 5.89 -1.34 -6.79
C TYR A 449 6.69 -2.34 -5.96
N LEU A 450 7.56 -1.84 -5.07
CA LEU A 450 8.42 -2.68 -4.24
C LEU A 450 7.62 -3.60 -3.33
N ARG A 451 6.46 -3.16 -2.84
CA ARG A 451 5.57 -4.01 -2.03
C ARG A 451 4.99 -5.20 -2.77
N MET A 452 5.03 -5.27 -4.10
CA MET A 452 4.65 -6.46 -4.85
C MET A 452 5.49 -7.69 -4.45
N ARG A 453 6.77 -7.51 -4.09
CA ARG A 453 7.71 -8.59 -3.72
C ARG A 453 7.80 -9.71 -4.78
N SER A 454 7.60 -9.36 -6.05
CA SER A 454 7.61 -10.31 -7.17
C SER A 454 9.02 -10.69 -7.60
N HIS A 455 9.81 -11.29 -6.69
CA HIS A 455 11.21 -11.69 -6.97
C HIS A 455 11.33 -12.71 -8.11
N ASP A 456 10.26 -13.41 -8.44
CA ASP A 456 10.19 -14.28 -9.60
C ASP A 456 10.01 -13.53 -10.93
N SER A 457 9.84 -12.20 -10.96
CA SER A 457 9.73 -11.37 -12.16
C SER A 457 11.04 -10.63 -12.48
N ALA A 458 11.55 -10.77 -13.72
CA ALA A 458 12.81 -10.17 -14.15
C ALA A 458 12.72 -8.64 -14.19
N ALA A 459 11.56 -8.13 -14.63
CA ALA A 459 11.25 -6.72 -14.60
C ALA A 459 11.31 -6.17 -13.16
N TYR A 460 10.76 -6.91 -12.20
CA TYR A 460 10.78 -6.51 -10.80
C TYR A 460 12.19 -6.54 -10.21
N THR A 461 12.93 -7.63 -10.38
CA THR A 461 14.31 -7.73 -9.84
C THR A 461 15.24 -6.67 -10.44
N SER A 462 15.08 -6.35 -11.73
CA SER A 462 15.85 -5.28 -12.38
C SER A 462 15.53 -3.91 -11.79
N MET A 463 14.26 -3.63 -11.49
CA MET A 463 13.83 -2.37 -10.85
C MET A 463 14.32 -2.29 -9.39
N VAL A 464 14.34 -3.40 -8.64
CA VAL A 464 14.93 -3.46 -7.29
C VAL A 464 16.43 -3.15 -7.34
N ALA A 465 17.16 -3.73 -8.30
CA ALA A 465 18.58 -3.47 -8.49
C ALA A 465 18.84 -1.99 -8.82
N LEU A 466 18.09 -1.42 -9.77
CA LEU A 466 18.12 0.01 -10.10
C LEU A 466 17.92 0.88 -8.86
N LEU A 467 16.83 0.67 -8.11
CA LEU A 467 16.53 1.48 -6.93
C LEU A 467 17.57 1.30 -5.82
N SER A 468 18.17 0.12 -5.70
CA SER A 468 19.28 -0.16 -4.79
C SER A 468 20.52 0.66 -5.14
N ASP A 469 20.84 0.79 -6.43
CA ASP A 469 22.00 1.56 -6.88
C ASP A 469 21.76 3.07 -6.70
N ILE A 470 20.57 3.57 -7.01
CA ILE A 470 20.18 4.97 -6.68
C ILE A 470 20.35 5.23 -5.17
N VAL A 471 19.93 4.31 -4.30
CA VAL A 471 20.10 4.46 -2.84
C VAL A 471 21.57 4.50 -2.44
N LYS A 472 22.44 3.69 -3.07
CA LYS A 472 23.88 3.70 -2.80
C LYS A 472 24.56 4.98 -3.28
N GLU A 473 24.15 5.50 -4.44
CA GLU A 473 24.73 6.70 -5.04
C GLU A 473 24.28 7.98 -4.32
N VAL A 474 22.98 8.14 -4.08
CA VAL A 474 22.39 9.35 -3.49
C VAL A 474 22.43 9.32 -1.96
N GLY A 475 22.21 8.15 -1.37
CA GLY A 475 22.01 7.97 0.07
C GLY A 475 20.62 8.41 0.55
N VAL A 476 20.34 8.15 1.83
CA VAL A 476 19.09 8.54 2.50
C VAL A 476 19.34 9.68 3.49
N PRO A 477 18.46 10.70 3.55
CA PRO A 477 18.58 11.77 4.55
C PRO A 477 18.51 11.23 5.98
N GLN A 478 19.39 11.72 6.86
CA GLN A 478 19.42 11.36 8.29
C GLN A 478 18.37 12.17 9.04
N VAL A 479 17.10 11.76 8.89
CA VAL A 479 15.94 12.49 9.42
C VAL A 479 15.87 12.44 10.94
N CYS A 480 15.65 13.58 11.58
CA CYS A 480 15.37 13.70 13.02
C CYS A 480 14.59 14.99 13.34
N SER A 481 14.24 15.21 14.60
CA SER A 481 13.56 16.44 15.07
C SER A 481 14.29 17.73 14.66
N ASN A 482 15.62 17.71 14.71
CA ASN A 482 16.49 18.86 14.41
C ASN A 482 16.90 18.93 12.93
N CYS A 483 16.68 17.86 12.16
CA CYS A 483 16.96 17.78 10.74
C CYS A 483 15.74 17.18 10.00
N PRO A 484 14.63 17.94 9.91
CA PRO A 484 13.43 17.46 9.26
C PRO A 484 13.59 17.42 7.74
N VAL A 485 13.04 16.39 7.12
CA VAL A 485 12.93 16.24 5.66
C VAL A 485 11.74 17.07 5.15
N GLN A 486 12.03 17.94 4.19
CA GLN A 486 11.04 18.85 3.58
C GLN A 486 11.09 18.84 2.05
N SER A 487 12.28 18.59 1.46
CA SER A 487 12.43 18.56 0.01
C SER A 487 11.77 17.31 -0.58
N ALA A 488 11.15 17.44 -1.75
CA ALA A 488 10.49 16.31 -2.41
C ALA A 488 11.48 15.18 -2.76
N LYS A 489 12.74 15.53 -3.04
CA LYS A 489 13.84 14.56 -3.25
C LYS A 489 14.14 13.77 -1.98
N ASP A 490 14.31 14.44 -0.85
CA ASP A 490 14.63 13.77 0.42
C ASP A 490 13.46 12.89 0.90
N HIS A 491 12.22 13.35 0.68
CA HIS A 491 11.02 12.53 0.89
C HIS A 491 11.07 11.25 0.06
N LEU A 492 11.29 11.38 -1.25
CA LEU A 492 11.43 10.24 -2.16
C LEU A 492 12.51 9.27 -1.69
N MET A 493 13.72 9.77 -1.37
CA MET A 493 14.83 8.93 -0.93
C MET A 493 14.57 8.23 0.40
N LEU A 494 13.88 8.88 1.34
CA LEU A 494 13.49 8.27 2.60
C LEU A 494 12.48 7.13 2.41
N HIS A 495 11.50 7.30 1.54
CA HIS A 495 10.54 6.25 1.18
C HIS A 495 11.20 5.08 0.44
N VAL A 496 11.93 5.38 -0.64
CA VAL A 496 12.60 4.37 -1.48
C VAL A 496 13.64 3.60 -0.67
N GLY A 497 14.52 4.28 0.06
CA GLY A 497 15.54 3.61 0.88
C GLY A 497 14.94 2.66 1.91
N THR A 498 13.84 3.05 2.55
CA THR A 498 13.12 2.19 3.50
C THR A 498 12.57 0.93 2.85
N GLU A 499 11.87 1.07 1.72
CA GLU A 499 11.18 -0.05 1.09
C GLU A 499 12.15 -0.97 0.33
N VAL A 500 13.19 -0.42 -0.31
CA VAL A 500 14.24 -1.21 -0.98
C VAL A 500 14.99 -2.06 0.05
N TYR A 501 15.30 -1.53 1.24
CA TYR A 501 15.93 -2.31 2.31
C TYR A 501 15.13 -3.56 2.67
N LYS A 502 13.78 -3.48 2.66
CA LYS A 502 12.90 -4.60 3.03
C LYS A 502 12.87 -5.71 1.99
N VAL A 503 13.08 -5.37 0.72
CA VAL A 503 12.95 -6.32 -0.41
C VAL A 503 14.28 -6.65 -1.06
N SER A 504 15.36 -5.96 -0.72
CA SER A 504 16.69 -6.26 -1.25
C SER A 504 17.09 -7.69 -0.89
N PRO A 505 17.68 -8.47 -1.82
CA PRO A 505 18.27 -9.76 -1.50
C PRO A 505 19.47 -9.64 -0.53
N ASP A 506 20.12 -8.48 -0.50
CA ASP A 506 21.18 -8.13 0.44
C ASP A 506 20.89 -6.76 1.10
N PRO A 507 20.08 -6.74 2.17
CA PRO A 507 19.79 -5.51 2.92
C PRO A 507 21.03 -4.95 3.63
N ASP A 508 21.98 -5.81 4.02
CA ASP A 508 23.15 -5.41 4.81
C ASP A 508 24.10 -4.55 3.97
N ALA A 509 24.21 -4.80 2.67
CA ALA A 509 24.94 -3.95 1.73
C ALA A 509 24.33 -2.53 1.58
N LEU A 510 23.03 -2.37 1.81
CA LEU A 510 22.35 -1.06 1.72
C LEU A 510 22.39 -0.28 3.03
N PHE A 511 22.51 -0.98 4.16
CA PHE A 511 22.42 -0.40 5.49
C PHE A 511 23.30 0.86 5.69
N PRO A 512 24.59 0.90 5.30
CA PRO A 512 25.46 2.06 5.52
C PRO A 512 25.05 3.33 4.74
N TYR A 513 24.30 3.16 3.65
CA TYR A 513 23.80 4.26 2.81
C TYR A 513 22.48 4.84 3.34
N ILE A 514 21.76 4.04 4.14
CA ILE A 514 20.48 4.41 4.74
C ILE A 514 20.68 4.99 6.14
N ILE A 515 21.45 4.30 7.00
CA ILE A 515 21.71 4.72 8.38
C ILE A 515 23.20 4.96 8.56
N LYS A 516 23.55 6.22 8.86
CA LYS A 516 24.93 6.63 9.11
C LYS A 516 25.19 6.66 10.62
N GLY A 517 26.31 6.09 11.05
CA GLY A 517 26.78 6.23 12.44
C GLY A 517 25.93 5.46 13.48
N ARG A 518 25.53 4.22 13.19
CA ARG A 518 24.83 3.35 14.15
C ARG A 518 25.59 3.27 15.49
N HIS A 519 24.90 3.56 16.58
CA HIS A 519 25.44 3.32 17.92
C HIS A 519 25.45 1.82 18.24
N ASN A 520 26.63 1.32 18.63
CA ASN A 520 26.78 -0.04 19.15
C ASN A 520 26.34 -0.07 20.61
N LEU A 521 25.09 -0.48 20.84
CA LEU A 521 24.56 -0.69 22.19
C LEU A 521 24.98 -2.08 22.71
N PRO A 522 25.30 -2.22 24.00
CA PRO A 522 25.57 -3.52 24.61
C PRO A 522 24.38 -4.47 24.45
N THR A 523 24.65 -5.68 23.95
CA THR A 523 23.63 -6.72 23.78
C THR A 523 23.68 -7.74 24.90
N VAL A 524 22.54 -8.38 25.13
CA VAL A 524 22.38 -9.59 25.94
C VAL A 524 22.01 -10.75 25.04
N SER A 525 22.42 -11.96 25.43
CA SER A 525 22.13 -13.18 24.69
C SER A 525 21.08 -14.03 25.40
N ASN A 526 20.22 -14.69 24.61
CA ASN A 526 19.20 -15.63 25.07
C ASN A 526 18.33 -15.08 26.22
N ALA A 527 17.79 -13.88 26.03
CA ALA A 527 16.90 -13.25 27.00
C ALA A 527 15.55 -13.99 27.02
N GLY A 528 15.28 -14.72 28.10
CA GLY A 528 13.98 -15.35 28.36
C GLY A 528 12.96 -14.33 28.84
N VAL A 529 11.77 -14.31 28.23
CA VAL A 529 10.66 -13.44 28.60
C VAL A 529 9.45 -14.32 28.90
N ARG A 530 8.96 -14.26 30.15
CA ARG A 530 7.76 -14.95 30.58
C ARG A 530 6.52 -14.12 30.24
N ILE A 531 5.54 -14.77 29.64
CA ILE A 531 4.33 -14.14 29.12
C ILE A 531 3.09 -14.83 29.68
N SER A 532 2.14 -14.01 30.09
CA SER A 532 0.79 -14.43 30.43
C SER A 532 -0.17 -13.51 29.70
N ALA A 533 -1.20 -14.07 29.07
CA ALA A 533 -2.22 -13.32 28.35
C ALA A 533 -3.58 -13.96 28.59
N ASN A 534 -4.59 -13.12 28.82
CA ASN A 534 -5.98 -13.53 28.92
C ASN A 534 -6.83 -12.49 28.20
N THR A 535 -6.75 -12.52 26.87
CA THR A 535 -7.34 -11.48 26.03
C THR A 535 -8.82 -11.74 25.82
N ALA A 536 -9.62 -10.67 25.92
CA ALA A 536 -11.05 -10.71 25.64
C ALA A 536 -11.30 -10.62 24.12
N ALA A 537 -12.19 -9.74 23.67
CA ALA A 537 -12.53 -9.57 22.26
C ALA A 537 -11.49 -8.77 21.44
N CYS A 538 -10.44 -8.24 22.06
CA CYS A 538 -9.44 -7.38 21.41
C CYS A 538 -8.03 -7.96 21.55
N GLU A 539 -7.15 -7.64 20.60
CA GLU A 539 -5.72 -7.94 20.71
C GLU A 539 -5.08 -7.18 21.88
N GLU A 540 -4.03 -7.75 22.48
CA GLU A 540 -3.25 -7.15 23.57
C GLU A 540 -1.76 -7.12 23.21
N TRP A 541 -1.07 -6.06 23.61
CA TRP A 541 0.38 -5.94 23.45
C TRP A 541 1.04 -6.27 24.78
N ILE A 542 2.05 -7.12 24.75
CA ILE A 542 2.83 -7.54 25.91
C ILE A 542 4.24 -6.96 25.75
N SER A 543 4.64 -6.14 26.72
CA SER A 543 5.96 -5.52 26.77
C SER A 543 7.02 -6.53 27.21
N THR A 544 8.18 -6.49 26.58
CA THR A 544 9.28 -7.44 26.87
C THR A 544 10.44 -6.82 27.64
N GLY A 545 10.53 -5.48 27.68
CA GLY A 545 11.71 -4.77 28.18
C GLY A 545 12.96 -4.93 27.30
N LEU A 546 12.80 -5.41 26.06
CA LEU A 546 13.87 -5.63 25.10
C LEU A 546 13.77 -4.68 23.92
N TYR A 547 14.91 -4.37 23.33
CA TYR A 547 15.08 -3.47 22.18
C TYR A 547 16.00 -4.11 21.13
N LEU A 548 15.74 -3.84 19.85
CA LEU A 548 16.68 -4.11 18.76
C LEU A 548 17.23 -2.80 18.21
N SER A 549 18.56 -2.72 18.08
CA SER A 549 19.21 -1.63 17.37
C SER A 549 18.81 -1.60 15.89
N PRO A 550 18.92 -0.43 15.22
CA PRO A 550 18.64 -0.30 13.80
C PRO A 550 19.35 -1.36 12.95
N GLY A 551 18.60 -2.09 12.12
CA GLY A 551 19.09 -3.16 11.23
C GLY A 551 19.58 -4.43 11.94
N MET A 552 19.43 -4.54 13.26
CA MET A 552 19.82 -5.73 14.00
C MET A 552 18.86 -6.89 13.73
N LYS A 553 19.41 -8.02 13.26
CA LYS A 553 18.69 -9.29 13.10
C LYS A 553 18.83 -10.12 14.38
N THR A 554 17.74 -10.75 14.82
CA THR A 554 17.76 -11.76 15.88
C THR A 554 16.78 -12.88 15.54
N TYR A 555 16.98 -14.06 16.14
CA TYR A 555 15.94 -15.07 16.20
C TYR A 555 15.18 -14.99 17.54
N ILE A 556 13.91 -15.35 17.48
CA ILE A 556 13.04 -15.56 18.63
C ILE A 556 12.64 -17.03 18.63
N ALA A 557 12.97 -17.74 19.73
CA ALA A 557 12.45 -19.07 19.98
C ALA A 557 11.02 -18.95 20.52
N VAL A 558 10.09 -19.53 19.79
CA VAL A 558 8.65 -19.45 20.03
C VAL A 558 8.18 -20.77 20.62
N PRO A 559 7.49 -20.74 21.77
CA PRO A 559 7.02 -21.94 22.44
C PRO A 559 5.79 -22.53 21.72
N PRO A 560 5.62 -23.87 21.70
CA PRO A 560 4.53 -24.55 20.98
C PRO A 560 3.13 -24.07 21.34
N GLU A 561 2.95 -23.50 22.52
CA GLU A 561 1.70 -22.95 23.02
C GLU A 561 1.18 -21.77 22.18
N ILE A 562 2.04 -21.06 21.44
CA ILE A 562 1.64 -19.89 20.64
C ILE A 562 2.03 -19.99 19.15
N VAL A 563 2.89 -20.94 18.76
CA VAL A 563 3.28 -21.16 17.36
C VAL A 563 2.04 -21.43 16.49
N GLY A 564 1.88 -20.67 15.41
CA GLY A 564 0.79 -20.84 14.44
C GLY A 564 -0.60 -20.48 14.98
N LYS A 565 -0.68 -19.74 16.09
CA LYS A 565 -1.96 -19.32 16.72
C LYS A 565 -2.26 -17.84 16.50
N ASN A 566 -1.83 -17.27 15.37
CA ASN A 566 -1.97 -15.85 15.01
C ASN A 566 -1.32 -14.87 15.98
N TRP A 567 -0.37 -15.33 16.80
CA TRP A 567 0.48 -14.45 17.58
C TRP A 567 1.47 -13.74 16.66
N GLN A 568 1.81 -12.50 17.02
CA GLN A 568 2.80 -11.72 16.27
C GLN A 568 3.85 -11.15 17.22
N VAL A 569 5.01 -10.82 16.69
CA VAL A 569 5.97 -9.94 17.33
C VAL A 569 5.99 -8.62 16.58
N GLN A 570 5.97 -7.51 17.32
CA GLN A 570 6.14 -6.17 16.76
C GLN A 570 7.48 -5.58 17.22
N LEU A 571 8.20 -4.97 16.28
CA LEU A 571 9.42 -4.21 16.53
C LEU A 571 9.13 -2.73 16.33
N GLY A 572 9.22 -1.91 17.37
CA GLY A 572 8.85 -0.48 17.36
C GLY A 572 7.52 -0.22 18.06
N CYS A 573 7.43 0.89 18.80
CA CYS A 573 6.27 1.22 19.62
C CYS A 573 5.21 2.05 18.89
N GLN A 574 5.58 2.69 17.79
CA GLN A 574 4.71 3.54 16.98
C GLN A 574 3.71 2.72 16.16
N THR A 575 2.57 3.30 15.84
CA THR A 575 1.60 2.76 14.85
C THR A 575 1.35 3.70 13.68
N ASP A 576 1.74 4.97 13.80
CA ASP A 576 1.42 6.01 12.83
C ASP A 576 2.23 5.94 11.54
N ASN A 577 1.53 6.02 10.42
CA ASN A 577 2.10 6.34 9.11
C ASN A 577 1.98 7.85 8.84
N ILE A 578 3.12 8.54 8.86
CA ILE A 578 3.18 9.99 8.65
C ILE A 578 3.59 10.39 7.22
N GLY A 579 3.67 9.43 6.29
CA GLY A 579 4.16 9.66 4.91
C GLY A 579 3.35 10.66 4.09
N GLY A 580 2.11 10.97 4.51
CA GLY A 580 1.30 12.02 3.89
C GLY A 580 1.78 13.45 4.20
N SER A 581 2.55 13.64 5.28
CA SER A 581 3.01 14.94 5.75
C SER A 581 3.98 15.60 4.77
N ASN A 582 3.97 16.93 4.68
CA ASN A 582 4.96 17.69 3.90
C ASN A 582 6.31 17.82 4.62
N VAL A 583 6.32 17.65 5.94
CA VAL A 583 7.53 17.70 6.76
C VAL A 583 7.63 16.41 7.56
N LEU A 584 8.76 15.72 7.47
CA LEU A 584 9.04 14.49 8.21
C LEU A 584 10.18 14.71 9.20
N LYS A 585 9.93 14.44 10.48
CA LYS A 585 10.90 14.47 11.59
C LYS A 585 11.40 13.08 11.97
N ARG A 586 10.85 12.04 11.34
CA ARG A 586 11.31 10.64 11.39
C ARG A 586 10.90 9.95 10.08
N ALA A 587 11.36 8.71 9.89
CA ALA A 587 10.87 7.89 8.78
C ALA A 587 9.34 7.67 8.86
N PRO A 588 8.64 7.54 7.72
CA PRO A 588 7.17 7.47 7.66
C PRO A 588 6.55 6.39 8.53
N VAL A 589 7.11 5.18 8.46
CA VAL A 589 6.70 4.00 9.24
C VAL A 589 7.95 3.38 9.83
N VAL A 590 7.98 3.26 11.15
CA VAL A 590 9.16 2.82 11.93
C VAL A 590 8.90 1.55 12.74
N HIS A 591 7.79 0.85 12.46
CA HIS A 591 7.47 -0.43 13.10
C HIS A 591 7.31 -1.54 12.07
N GLU A 592 7.56 -2.78 12.49
CA GLU A 592 7.39 -3.99 11.69
C GLU A 592 6.71 -5.08 12.53
N ARG A 593 5.83 -5.88 11.91
CA ARG A 593 5.18 -7.04 12.54
C ARG A 593 5.58 -8.32 11.82
N PHE A 594 5.85 -9.36 12.59
CA PHE A 594 6.18 -10.70 12.09
C PHE A 594 5.25 -11.72 12.73
N PRO A 595 4.66 -12.66 11.95
CA PRO A 595 3.86 -13.73 12.51
C PRO A 595 4.76 -14.75 13.22
N LEU A 596 4.24 -15.35 14.29
CA LEU A 596 4.91 -16.40 15.06
C LEU A 596 4.44 -17.79 14.61
N ASP A 597 4.68 -18.12 13.33
CA ASP A 597 4.16 -19.35 12.70
C ASP A 597 5.13 -20.54 12.77
N THR A 598 6.35 -20.32 13.23
CA THR A 598 7.37 -21.37 13.39
C THR A 598 8.05 -21.26 14.75
N GLU A 599 8.70 -22.33 15.19
CA GLU A 599 9.41 -22.39 16.49
C GLU A 599 10.60 -21.42 16.56
N MET A 600 11.12 -20.98 15.43
CA MET A 600 12.27 -20.08 15.33
C MET A 600 12.03 -19.02 14.26
N VAL A 601 11.70 -17.79 14.68
CA VAL A 601 11.39 -16.69 13.76
C VAL A 601 12.53 -15.70 13.75
N GLN A 602 13.09 -15.40 12.57
CA GLN A 602 14.04 -14.32 12.40
C GLN A 602 13.30 -12.99 12.24
N VAL A 603 13.71 -11.97 12.99
CA VAL A 603 13.10 -10.64 12.96
C VAL A 603 14.16 -9.55 12.83
N CYS A 604 13.78 -8.45 12.18
CA CYS A 604 14.64 -7.27 11.99
C CYS A 604 13.77 -6.05 11.68
N ASN A 605 14.14 -4.88 12.20
CA ASN A 605 13.56 -3.60 11.77
C ASN A 605 14.71 -2.66 11.41
N LEU A 606 14.66 -2.06 10.21
CA LEU A 606 15.64 -1.07 9.74
C LEU A 606 15.87 0.02 10.79
N TRP A 607 14.79 0.51 11.40
CA TRP A 607 14.81 1.63 12.34
C TRP A 607 15.05 1.20 13.80
N GLY A 608 15.12 -0.11 14.05
CA GLY A 608 15.16 -0.67 15.39
C GLY A 608 13.83 -0.48 16.12
N GLY A 609 13.79 -0.78 17.42
CA GLY A 609 12.57 -0.59 18.21
C GLY A 609 12.47 -1.53 19.40
N LEU A 610 11.57 -1.20 20.32
CA LEU A 610 11.17 -2.10 21.40
C LEU A 610 10.50 -3.35 20.82
N ILE A 611 10.69 -4.49 21.49
CA ILE A 611 10.11 -5.78 21.11
C ILE A 611 8.81 -5.98 21.89
N TYR A 612 7.72 -6.25 21.19
CA TYR A 612 6.41 -6.55 21.76
C TYR A 612 5.91 -7.89 21.26
N LEU A 613 5.20 -8.63 22.10
CA LEU A 613 4.32 -9.70 21.62
C LEU A 613 2.90 -9.18 21.48
N ILE A 614 2.22 -9.58 20.42
CA ILE A 614 0.83 -9.24 20.13
C ILE A 614 0.02 -10.51 20.31
N ALA A 615 -0.73 -10.57 21.40
CA ALA A 615 -1.66 -11.65 21.68
C ALA A 615 -2.97 -11.39 20.93
N PRO A 616 -3.43 -12.30 20.06
CA PRO A 616 -4.70 -12.14 19.36
C PRO A 616 -5.88 -12.21 20.35
N PRO A 617 -7.09 -11.77 19.95
CA PRO A 617 -8.30 -11.93 20.76
C PRO A 617 -8.50 -13.38 21.24
N GLN A 618 -9.11 -13.55 22.40
CA GLN A 618 -9.45 -14.86 23.00
C GLN A 618 -8.25 -15.78 23.29
N SER A 619 -7.06 -15.20 23.43
CA SER A 619 -5.84 -15.90 23.82
C SER A 619 -5.83 -16.15 25.32
N LYS A 620 -5.43 -17.36 25.71
CA LYS A 620 -5.21 -17.73 27.12
C LYS A 620 -3.92 -18.53 27.27
N VAL A 621 -2.89 -17.88 27.80
CA VAL A 621 -1.60 -18.48 28.15
C VAL A 621 -1.14 -17.96 29.50
N ASP A 622 -0.43 -18.78 30.27
CA ASP A 622 0.09 -18.38 31.58
C ASP A 622 1.50 -18.93 31.79
N GLY A 623 2.44 -18.03 32.04
CA GLY A 623 3.84 -18.37 32.35
C GLY A 623 4.62 -19.00 31.20
N VAL A 624 4.16 -18.85 29.97
CA VAL A 624 4.85 -19.34 28.77
C VAL A 624 6.13 -18.52 28.55
N GLU A 625 7.21 -19.11 28.06
CA GLU A 625 8.50 -18.42 27.88
C GLU A 625 8.88 -18.34 26.41
N ILE A 626 9.18 -17.13 25.94
CA ILE A 626 9.87 -16.91 24.65
C ILE A 626 11.35 -16.61 24.93
N VAL A 627 12.24 -16.90 23.98
CA VAL A 627 13.67 -16.56 24.12
C VAL A 627 14.12 -15.71 22.93
N VAL A 628 14.59 -14.50 23.22
CA VAL A 628 15.20 -13.61 22.21
C VAL A 628 16.71 -13.82 22.22
N GLN A 629 17.27 -14.34 21.12
CA GLN A 629 18.68 -14.74 21.08
C GLN A 629 19.66 -13.59 21.25
N LEU A 630 19.40 -12.44 20.64
CA LEU A 630 20.21 -11.23 20.80
C LEU A 630 19.29 -10.02 20.92
N SER A 631 19.47 -9.23 21.97
CA SER A 631 18.68 -8.02 22.21
C SER A 631 19.45 -7.02 23.06
N VAL A 632 18.92 -5.81 23.19
CA VAL A 632 19.42 -4.76 24.07
C VAL A 632 18.40 -4.57 25.19
N GLN A 633 18.86 -4.40 26.42
CA GLN A 633 17.97 -4.14 27.56
C GLN A 633 17.41 -2.71 27.48
N ALA A 634 16.10 -2.56 27.66
CA ALA A 634 15.43 -1.28 27.76
C ALA A 634 15.09 -0.95 29.22
N PRO A 635 15.09 0.34 29.61
CA PRO A 635 14.52 0.74 30.89
C PRO A 635 13.04 0.36 30.96
N TYR A 636 12.74 -0.67 31.76
CA TYR A 636 11.38 -1.21 31.90
C TYR A 636 11.03 -1.37 33.37
N PHE A 637 10.08 -0.56 33.84
CA PHE A 637 9.54 -0.65 35.19
C PHE A 637 8.16 -1.31 35.14
N LYS A 638 7.96 -2.37 35.91
CA LYS A 638 6.65 -3.02 36.05
C LYS A 638 6.20 -2.97 37.50
N SER A 639 5.09 -2.27 37.75
CA SER A 639 4.53 -2.12 39.10
C SER A 639 4.22 -3.48 39.73
N GLY A 640 4.66 -3.68 40.97
CA GLY A 640 4.50 -4.93 41.71
C GLY A 640 5.58 -6.00 41.43
N GLU A 641 6.38 -5.84 40.38
CA GLU A 641 7.47 -6.77 40.03
C GLU A 641 8.86 -6.12 40.14
N THR A 642 9.00 -4.88 39.70
CA THR A 642 10.26 -4.12 39.78
C THR A 642 10.34 -3.34 41.09
N SER A 643 11.40 -3.55 41.89
CA SER A 643 11.63 -2.74 43.08
C SER A 643 12.18 -1.34 42.74
N VAL A 644 11.88 -0.34 43.57
CA VAL A 644 12.41 1.03 43.38
C VAL A 644 13.94 1.05 43.45
N ALA A 645 14.55 0.23 44.31
CA ALA A 645 16.00 0.11 44.41
C ALA A 645 16.61 -0.42 43.10
N ASP A 646 16.09 -1.53 42.57
CA ASP A 646 16.57 -2.10 41.30
C ASP A 646 16.39 -1.11 40.13
N TRP A 647 15.28 -0.36 40.15
CA TRP A 647 15.02 0.68 39.17
C TRP A 647 16.09 1.77 39.18
N VAL A 648 16.35 2.36 40.36
CA VAL A 648 17.28 3.47 40.55
C VAL A 648 18.73 3.05 40.29
N ASP A 649 19.12 1.89 40.80
CA ASP A 649 20.51 1.43 40.80
C ASP A 649 20.95 0.90 39.44
N ARG A 650 20.03 0.32 38.65
CA ARG A 650 20.40 -0.41 37.44
C ARG A 650 19.45 -0.22 36.26
N ILE A 651 18.15 -0.46 36.44
CA ILE A 651 17.25 -0.67 35.29
C ILE A 651 17.04 0.61 34.48
N ARG A 652 16.89 1.77 35.15
CA ARG A 652 16.66 3.05 34.45
C ARG A 652 17.82 3.49 33.55
N GLN A 653 19.01 2.94 33.77
CA GLN A 653 20.23 3.21 32.99
C GLN A 653 20.48 2.17 31.90
N ALA A 654 19.54 1.26 31.65
CA ALA A 654 19.65 0.32 30.55
C ALA A 654 19.81 1.07 29.19
N PRO A 655 20.61 0.53 28.26
CA PRO A 655 21.17 1.30 27.15
C PRO A 655 20.19 1.66 26.03
N ALA A 656 19.01 1.04 25.95
CA ALA A 656 18.06 1.34 24.89
C ALA A 656 17.60 2.83 24.91
N PRO A 657 17.27 3.42 23.74
CA PRO A 657 16.79 4.80 23.67
C PRO A 657 15.32 4.97 24.07
N TRP A 658 14.60 3.87 24.27
CA TRP A 658 13.18 3.84 24.64
C TRP A 658 12.99 3.18 26.01
N ALA A 659 12.00 3.65 26.76
CA ALA A 659 11.63 3.13 28.07
C ALA A 659 10.13 2.84 28.15
N GLU A 660 9.75 1.91 29.04
CA GLU A 660 8.36 1.59 29.36
C GLU A 660 8.12 1.61 30.87
N LEU A 661 7.02 2.24 31.29
CA LEU A 661 6.48 2.18 32.65
C LEU A 661 5.13 1.48 32.59
N GLU A 662 5.05 0.27 33.14
CA GLU A 662 3.86 -0.56 33.14
C GLU A 662 3.19 -0.58 34.52
N PHE A 663 1.93 -0.15 34.56
CA PHE A 663 1.09 -0.07 35.76
C PHE A 663 -0.10 -1.03 35.67
N GLU A 664 -1.09 -0.93 36.57
CA GLU A 664 -2.20 -1.88 36.64
C GLU A 664 -3.03 -1.89 35.35
N ASN A 665 -3.40 -0.71 34.87
CA ASN A 665 -4.33 -0.51 33.74
C ASN A 665 -3.72 0.26 32.56
N ILE A 666 -2.48 0.74 32.65
CA ILE A 666 -1.88 1.57 31.61
C ILE A 666 -0.38 1.35 31.50
N ILE A 667 0.16 1.50 30.28
CA ILE A 667 1.59 1.48 30.00
C ILE A 667 1.99 2.79 29.30
N ILE A 668 3.07 3.41 29.75
CA ILE A 668 3.59 4.65 29.17
C ILE A 668 4.93 4.35 28.49
N THR A 669 5.01 4.56 27.18
CA THR A 669 6.22 4.39 26.37
C THR A 669 6.75 5.76 25.94
N LEU A 670 8.03 6.00 26.18
CA LEU A 670 8.66 7.29 25.93
C LEU A 670 10.19 7.16 25.75
N GLU A 671 10.84 8.23 25.32
CA GLU A 671 12.30 8.28 25.16
C GLU A 671 12.99 8.12 26.54
N ALA A 672 13.97 7.22 26.63
CA ALA A 672 14.61 6.85 27.90
C ALA A 672 15.22 8.06 28.64
N GLU A 673 15.67 9.09 27.92
CA GLU A 673 16.25 10.29 28.51
C GLU A 673 15.34 10.98 29.54
N PHE A 674 14.02 10.94 29.35
CA PHE A 674 13.07 11.58 30.28
C PHE A 674 12.95 10.85 31.61
N ILE A 675 13.31 9.56 31.68
CA ILE A 675 13.13 8.72 32.89
C ILE A 675 14.43 8.25 33.53
N ARG A 676 15.60 8.51 32.92
CA ARG A 676 16.90 8.16 33.52
C ARG A 676 17.11 8.76 34.91
N ASN A 677 16.46 9.89 35.21
CA ASN A 677 16.50 10.57 36.50
C ASN A 677 15.19 10.45 37.30
N LEU A 678 14.30 9.53 36.93
CA LEU A 678 13.07 9.27 37.69
C LEU A 678 13.39 8.37 38.88
N ASP A 679 13.42 8.92 40.09
CA ASP A 679 13.74 8.15 41.31
C ASP A 679 12.54 7.38 41.88
N ARG A 680 11.31 7.89 41.67
CA ARG A 680 10.08 7.39 42.29
C ARG A 680 9.03 6.94 41.27
N PRO A 681 9.29 5.87 40.50
CA PRO A 681 8.31 5.32 39.56
C PRO A 681 7.07 4.76 40.27
N ASP A 682 7.18 4.40 41.55
CA ASP A 682 6.09 3.95 42.41
C ASP A 682 5.05 5.05 42.69
N GLU A 683 5.49 6.30 42.83
CA GLU A 683 4.58 7.45 42.97
C GLU A 683 3.83 7.73 41.67
N VAL A 684 4.50 7.55 40.52
CA VAL A 684 3.88 7.64 39.19
C VAL A 684 2.84 6.53 39.01
N ALA A 685 3.18 5.29 39.39
CA ALA A 685 2.26 4.16 39.36
C ALA A 685 1.01 4.43 40.21
N LYS A 686 1.18 4.91 41.45
CA LYS A 686 0.05 5.24 42.33
C LYS A 686 -0.88 6.30 41.73
N LEU A 687 -0.32 7.34 41.11
CA LEU A 687 -1.10 8.37 40.44
C LEU A 687 -1.94 7.77 39.29
N TRP A 688 -1.30 7.02 38.39
CA TRP A 688 -1.97 6.46 37.22
C TRP A 688 -2.96 5.34 37.55
N ASP A 689 -2.67 4.48 38.53
CA ASP A 689 -3.62 3.48 39.01
C ASP A 689 -4.88 4.16 39.56
N THR A 690 -4.73 5.28 40.27
CA THR A 690 -5.88 6.06 40.77
C THR A 690 -6.66 6.69 39.61
N ILE A 691 -5.98 7.33 38.67
CA ILE A 691 -6.59 7.93 37.47
C ILE A 691 -7.38 6.89 36.67
N MET A 692 -6.77 5.74 36.37
CA MET A 692 -7.39 4.71 35.54
C MET A 692 -8.59 4.06 36.23
N ARG A 693 -8.54 3.88 37.56
CA ARG A 693 -9.71 3.41 38.33
C ARG A 693 -10.84 4.44 38.31
N SER A 694 -10.55 5.73 38.36
CA SER A 694 -11.57 6.79 38.20
C SER A 694 -12.12 6.85 36.78
N ILE A 695 -11.31 6.60 35.75
CA ILE A 695 -11.78 6.49 34.37
C ILE A 695 -12.76 5.31 34.23
N ALA A 696 -12.42 4.16 34.81
CA ALA A 696 -13.27 2.98 34.89
C ALA A 696 -14.60 3.27 35.62
N ASP A 697 -14.51 3.94 36.76
CA ASP A 697 -15.63 4.28 37.62
C ASP A 697 -16.63 5.20 36.92
N LEU A 698 -16.17 6.27 36.27
CA LEU A 698 -17.07 7.12 35.49
C LEU A 698 -17.71 6.33 34.35
N ALA A 699 -16.95 5.47 33.66
CA ALA A 699 -17.47 4.61 32.60
C ALA A 699 -18.41 3.49 33.10
N ALA A 700 -18.62 3.36 34.42
CA ALA A 700 -19.36 2.28 35.07
C ALA A 700 -18.85 0.89 34.67
N ARG A 701 -17.52 0.71 34.68
CA ARG A 701 -16.83 -0.54 34.33
C ARG A 701 -16.01 -1.07 35.51
N PRO A 702 -15.63 -2.36 35.50
CA PRO A 702 -14.71 -2.89 36.49
C PRO A 702 -13.43 -2.07 36.60
N GLY A 703 -12.97 -1.81 37.82
CA GLY A 703 -11.79 -0.96 38.08
C GLY A 703 -10.48 -1.50 37.51
N LYS A 704 -10.42 -2.80 37.20
CA LYS A 704 -9.32 -3.41 36.44
C LYS A 704 -9.77 -3.62 35.00
N PHE A 705 -9.00 -3.08 34.06
CA PHE A 705 -9.30 -3.20 32.65
C PHE A 705 -8.94 -4.62 32.14
N PRO A 706 -9.73 -5.16 31.20
CA PRO A 706 -9.42 -6.45 30.58
C PRO A 706 -8.16 -6.38 29.70
N ARG A 707 -7.81 -5.19 29.22
CA ARG A 707 -6.61 -4.87 28.45
C ARG A 707 -6.08 -3.54 28.93
N LYS A 708 -4.77 -3.43 29.20
CA LYS A 708 -4.15 -2.15 29.59
C LYS A 708 -4.27 -1.14 28.46
N GLU A 709 -4.49 0.13 28.79
CA GLU A 709 -4.32 1.23 27.84
C GLU A 709 -2.82 1.52 27.61
N ARG A 710 -2.50 2.23 26.53
CA ARG A 710 -1.10 2.55 26.18
C ARG A 710 -0.94 3.98 25.71
N PHE A 711 0.08 4.66 26.20
CA PHE A 711 0.60 5.90 25.61
C PHE A 711 1.93 5.62 24.90
N VAL A 712 2.11 6.22 23.74
CA VAL A 712 3.38 6.25 23.01
C VAL A 712 3.71 7.69 22.65
N ALA A 713 4.81 8.18 23.21
CA ALA A 713 5.36 9.49 22.91
C ALA A 713 6.30 9.42 21.69
N ASP A 714 5.96 10.15 20.64
CA ASP A 714 6.68 10.12 19.36
C ASP A 714 7.06 11.53 18.92
N VAL A 715 8.20 11.67 18.23
CA VAL A 715 8.71 12.96 17.75
C VAL A 715 7.76 13.63 16.75
N GLN A 716 6.97 12.81 16.06
CA GLN A 716 5.92 13.25 15.15
C GLN A 716 4.82 12.19 15.05
N ILE A 717 3.59 12.65 15.21
CA ILE A 717 2.37 11.85 15.05
C ILE A 717 1.60 12.29 13.81
N SER A 718 0.61 11.48 13.42
CA SER A 718 -0.19 11.65 12.21
C SER A 718 -1.20 12.80 12.31
N HIS A 719 -1.74 13.05 13.51
CA HIS A 719 -2.79 14.05 13.73
C HIS A 719 -2.61 14.80 15.05
N GLY A 720 -2.80 16.12 15.00
CA GLY A 720 -2.88 16.96 16.18
C GLY A 720 -1.63 16.93 17.09
N PHE A 721 -1.87 17.07 18.38
CA PHE A 721 -0.85 17.05 19.42
C PHE A 721 -0.85 15.73 20.22
N MET A 722 -2.03 15.12 20.32
CA MET A 722 -2.29 13.75 20.76
C MET A 722 -3.48 13.21 19.94
N HIS A 723 -3.62 11.89 19.84
CA HIS A 723 -4.86 11.27 19.37
C HIS A 723 -5.08 9.89 20.00
N ALA A 724 -6.34 9.59 20.27
CA ALA A 724 -6.80 8.33 20.82
C ALA A 724 -6.52 7.14 19.89
N GLY A 725 -6.52 5.95 20.49
CA GLY A 725 -6.17 4.71 19.83
C GLY A 725 -5.63 3.68 20.81
N TYR A 726 -5.07 2.60 20.25
CA TYR A 726 -4.31 1.61 20.99
C TYR A 726 -3.03 1.30 20.20
N PRO A 727 -1.93 2.05 20.46
CA PRO A 727 -1.75 3.03 21.53
C PRO A 727 -2.41 4.39 21.26
N ILE A 728 -2.56 5.18 22.33
CA ILE A 728 -2.75 6.63 22.27
C ILE A 728 -1.39 7.24 21.89
N MET A 729 -1.36 7.97 20.78
CA MET A 729 -0.14 8.61 20.28
C MET A 729 -0.09 10.06 20.75
N MET A 730 1.10 10.53 21.15
CA MET A 730 1.31 11.89 21.61
C MET A 730 2.67 12.42 21.16
N GLN A 731 2.82 13.74 21.01
CA GLN A 731 4.13 14.32 20.73
C GLN A 731 5.09 14.15 21.91
N SER A 732 6.38 13.83 21.66
CA SER A 732 7.42 13.62 22.69
C SER A 732 7.51 14.75 23.72
N THR A 733 7.23 15.99 23.31
CA THR A 733 7.21 17.18 24.18
C THR A 733 6.19 17.11 25.32
N SER A 734 5.20 16.22 25.21
CA SER A 734 4.18 16.01 26.24
C SER A 734 4.53 14.91 27.25
N ALA A 735 5.48 14.02 26.92
CA ALA A 735 5.83 12.87 27.76
C ALA A 735 6.24 13.27 29.20
N PRO A 736 7.03 14.35 29.42
CA PRO A 736 7.44 14.73 30.77
C PRO A 736 6.27 15.05 31.71
N ALA A 737 5.11 15.47 31.18
CA ALA A 737 3.94 15.75 32.00
C ALA A 737 3.31 14.47 32.59
N LEU A 738 3.43 13.33 31.92
CA LEU A 738 2.82 12.06 32.37
C LEU A 738 3.56 11.42 33.54
N VAL A 739 4.84 11.73 33.71
CA VAL A 739 5.70 11.16 34.77
C VAL A 739 6.00 12.14 35.89
N ASN A 740 5.49 13.38 35.82
CA ASN A 740 5.67 14.41 36.85
C ASN A 740 4.43 14.53 37.74
N VAL A 741 4.43 13.76 38.84
CA VAL A 741 3.33 13.70 39.81
C VAL A 741 2.98 15.08 40.37
N GLN A 742 3.99 15.88 40.78
CA GLN A 742 3.76 17.20 41.35
C GLN A 742 3.09 18.16 40.35
N LYS A 743 3.53 18.13 39.09
CA LYS A 743 2.95 18.95 38.03
C LYS A 743 1.52 18.52 37.71
N ALA A 744 1.23 17.21 37.70
CA ALA A 744 -0.13 16.71 37.49
C ALA A 744 -1.10 17.26 38.55
N TYR A 745 -0.75 17.23 39.84
CA TYR A 745 -1.58 17.82 40.90
C TYR A 745 -1.65 19.35 40.87
N LYS A 746 -0.61 20.03 40.35
CA LYS A 746 -0.57 21.50 40.32
C LYS A 746 -1.34 22.11 39.14
N SER A 747 -1.20 21.53 37.94
CA SER A 747 -1.69 22.13 36.69
C SER A 747 -2.57 21.20 35.85
N GLY A 748 -2.76 19.94 36.25
CA GLY A 748 -3.53 18.98 35.49
C GLY A 748 -2.79 18.40 34.28
N ILE A 749 -3.45 17.44 33.64
CA ILE A 749 -3.00 16.71 32.45
C ILE A 749 -4.17 16.50 31.47
N TRP A 750 -4.93 17.57 31.20
CA TRP A 750 -6.19 17.55 30.43
C TRP A 750 -6.10 16.74 29.12
N GLY A 751 -5.07 16.99 28.30
CA GLY A 751 -4.92 16.31 27.00
C GLY A 751 -4.82 14.78 27.12
N ALA A 752 -4.03 14.27 28.06
CA ALA A 752 -3.90 12.82 28.24
C ALA A 752 -5.22 12.17 28.69
N ILE A 753 -5.95 12.83 29.59
CA ILE A 753 -7.25 12.32 30.05
C ILE A 753 -8.31 12.43 28.95
N HIS A 754 -8.24 13.47 28.12
CA HIS A 754 -9.13 13.66 26.97
C HIS A 754 -9.03 12.49 25.99
N GLU A 755 -7.81 12.06 25.64
CA GLU A 755 -7.61 10.89 24.77
C GLU A 755 -8.08 9.58 25.40
N LEU A 756 -7.87 9.39 26.72
CA LEU A 756 -8.42 8.24 27.42
C LEU A 756 -9.95 8.27 27.45
N GLY A 757 -10.54 9.47 27.53
CA GLY A 757 -11.98 9.70 27.42
C GLY A 757 -12.54 9.28 26.06
N HIS A 758 -11.83 9.52 24.97
CA HIS A 758 -12.20 8.97 23.66
C HIS A 758 -12.26 7.44 23.66
N ASN A 759 -11.31 6.76 24.30
CA ASN A 759 -11.34 5.30 24.44
C ASN A 759 -12.53 4.80 25.29
N GLN A 760 -13.20 5.66 26.07
CA GLN A 760 -14.41 5.33 26.82
C GLN A 760 -15.74 5.69 26.12
N GLN A 761 -15.71 6.46 25.03
CA GLN A 761 -16.91 6.80 24.27
C GLN A 761 -17.56 5.53 23.70
N CYS A 762 -18.91 5.47 23.68
CA CYS A 762 -19.63 4.31 23.17
C CYS A 762 -20.71 4.70 22.17
N ARG A 763 -20.73 4.04 21.02
CA ARG A 763 -21.65 4.33 19.90
C ARG A 763 -23.12 4.44 20.30
N VAL A 764 -23.55 3.77 21.36
CA VAL A 764 -24.95 3.75 21.81
C VAL A 764 -25.44 5.08 22.42
N TRP A 765 -24.56 5.91 22.95
CA TRP A 765 -24.91 7.23 23.52
C TRP A 765 -24.21 8.40 22.82
N GLU A 766 -23.42 8.15 21.79
CA GLU A 766 -22.75 9.18 21.00
C GLU A 766 -23.60 9.66 19.80
N PHE A 767 -23.51 10.96 19.50
CA PHE A 767 -24.18 11.66 18.40
C PHE A 767 -23.16 12.36 17.45
N PRO A 768 -22.31 11.63 16.69
CA PRO A 768 -21.33 12.24 15.79
C PRO A 768 -21.98 13.10 14.70
N PRO A 769 -21.37 14.22 14.28
CA PRO A 769 -20.06 14.71 14.71
C PRO A 769 -20.10 15.55 16.00
N HIS A 770 -21.28 15.81 16.58
CA HIS A 770 -21.44 16.76 17.68
C HIS A 770 -20.69 16.33 18.95
N THR A 771 -20.78 15.05 19.30
CA THR A 771 -20.25 14.55 20.57
C THR A 771 -18.82 14.03 20.49
N THR A 772 -18.27 13.86 19.28
CA THR A 772 -16.94 13.27 19.05
C THR A 772 -15.89 13.89 19.95
N GLU A 773 -15.78 15.22 19.96
CA GLU A 773 -14.83 16.02 20.75
C GLU A 773 -15.45 16.61 22.03
N CYS A 774 -16.60 16.08 22.46
CA CYS A 774 -17.38 16.62 23.57
C CYS A 774 -17.36 15.66 24.76
N THR A 775 -17.96 14.48 24.62
CA THR A 775 -18.22 13.59 25.77
C THR A 775 -16.93 12.97 26.31
N CYS A 776 -15.86 12.86 25.51
CA CYS A 776 -14.52 12.51 25.99
C CYS A 776 -14.05 13.45 27.13
N ASN A 777 -14.44 14.73 27.10
CA ASN A 777 -14.09 15.70 28.14
C ASN A 777 -14.84 15.49 29.47
N LEU A 778 -15.87 14.65 29.54
CA LEU A 778 -16.48 14.27 30.81
C LEU A 778 -15.44 13.61 31.72
N TRP A 779 -14.61 12.73 31.17
CA TRP A 779 -13.50 12.11 31.88
C TRP A 779 -12.44 13.13 32.28
N SER A 780 -12.12 14.08 31.40
CA SER A 780 -11.17 15.15 31.73
C SER A 780 -11.63 15.96 32.93
N VAL A 781 -12.89 16.41 32.96
CA VAL A 781 -13.42 17.14 34.13
C VAL A 781 -13.42 16.24 35.36
N TYR A 782 -13.94 15.02 35.25
CA TYR A 782 -14.09 14.08 36.36
C TYR A 782 -12.76 13.76 37.06
N VAL A 783 -11.73 13.39 36.30
CA VAL A 783 -10.41 13.05 36.86
C VAL A 783 -9.76 14.28 37.50
N HIS A 784 -9.90 15.46 36.91
CA HIS A 784 -9.29 16.66 37.49
C HIS A 784 -9.94 17.03 38.82
N GLU A 785 -11.26 16.90 38.93
CA GLU A 785 -12.00 17.20 40.16
C GLU A 785 -11.78 16.13 41.24
N GLU A 786 -12.00 14.87 40.91
CA GLU A 786 -12.08 13.78 41.90
C GLU A 786 -10.71 13.18 42.24
N VAL A 787 -9.74 13.23 41.32
CA VAL A 787 -8.41 12.63 41.53
C VAL A 787 -7.35 13.69 41.79
N LEU A 788 -7.27 14.70 40.92
CA LEU A 788 -6.24 15.74 41.02
C LEU A 788 -6.63 16.88 41.98
N SER A 789 -7.86 16.86 42.51
CA SER A 789 -8.38 17.90 43.42
C SER A 789 -8.27 19.32 42.83
N LEU A 790 -8.40 19.43 41.51
CA LEU A 790 -8.38 20.69 40.76
C LEU A 790 -9.80 21.09 40.40
N ASN A 791 -10.18 22.31 40.75
CA ASN A 791 -11.42 22.89 40.22
C ASN A 791 -11.36 22.91 38.69
N ARG A 792 -12.47 22.56 38.02
CA ARG A 792 -12.54 22.56 36.54
C ARG A 792 -12.07 23.86 35.90
N SER A 793 -12.29 25.02 36.53
CA SER A 793 -11.82 26.33 36.02
C SER A 793 -10.29 26.46 36.01
N ASN A 794 -9.59 25.74 36.89
CA ASN A 794 -8.13 25.67 36.95
C ASN A 794 -7.58 24.53 36.07
N ALA A 795 -8.42 23.53 35.75
CA ALA A 795 -8.03 22.41 34.90
C ALA A 795 -7.94 22.80 33.41
N HIS A 796 -8.84 23.66 32.92
CA HIS A 796 -8.80 24.15 31.54
C HIS A 796 -9.47 25.52 31.37
N PRO A 797 -8.88 26.47 30.59
CA PRO A 797 -9.44 27.81 30.42
C PRO A 797 -10.87 27.84 29.87
N ALA A 798 -11.24 26.88 29.02
CA ALA A 798 -12.59 26.79 28.48
C ALA A 798 -13.65 26.48 29.56
N MET A 799 -13.25 25.99 30.74
CA MET A 799 -14.14 25.62 31.83
C MET A 799 -14.36 26.74 32.86
N THR A 800 -13.77 27.93 32.66
CA THR A 800 -14.09 29.10 33.49
C THR A 800 -15.55 29.49 33.34
N LEU A 801 -16.16 30.01 34.41
CA LEU A 801 -17.57 30.40 34.42
C LEU A 801 -17.89 31.41 33.32
N GLU A 802 -17.01 32.40 33.11
CA GLU A 802 -17.14 33.41 32.07
C GLU A 802 -17.21 32.79 30.67
N ASN A 803 -16.26 31.91 30.32
CA ASN A 803 -16.24 31.27 29.01
C ASN A 803 -17.45 30.37 28.79
N ARG A 804 -17.89 29.65 29.83
CA ARG A 804 -19.08 28.80 29.78
C ARG A 804 -20.35 29.62 29.52
N GLN A 805 -20.58 30.67 30.30
CA GLN A 805 -21.72 31.57 30.14
C GLN A 805 -21.72 32.29 28.78
N ALA A 806 -20.55 32.76 28.33
CA ALA A 806 -20.40 33.40 27.03
C ALA A 806 -20.78 32.46 25.88
N ARG A 807 -20.33 31.19 25.93
CA ARG A 807 -20.70 30.18 24.93
C ARG A 807 -22.19 29.88 24.93
N THR A 808 -22.81 29.67 26.09
CA THR A 808 -24.26 29.44 26.19
C THR A 808 -25.04 30.60 25.60
N LYS A 809 -24.69 31.85 25.97
CA LYS A 809 -25.33 33.05 25.45
C LYS A 809 -25.20 33.14 23.93
N MET A 810 -24.00 32.93 23.40
CA MET A 810 -23.74 32.97 21.95
C MET A 810 -24.55 31.92 21.20
N TYR A 811 -24.59 30.68 21.70
CA TYR A 811 -25.39 29.60 21.11
C TYR A 811 -26.89 29.91 21.10
N CYS A 812 -27.41 30.42 22.21
CA CYS A 812 -28.81 30.84 22.32
C CYS A 812 -29.14 31.98 21.37
N SER A 813 -28.29 33.02 21.29
CA SER A 813 -28.46 34.14 20.36
C SER A 813 -28.34 33.73 18.89
N GLY A 814 -27.61 32.65 18.59
CA GLY A 814 -27.51 32.06 17.25
C GLY A 814 -28.70 31.19 16.85
N GLY A 815 -29.80 31.20 17.60
CA GLY A 815 -31.02 30.46 17.28
C GLY A 815 -31.00 28.98 17.70
N LYS A 816 -30.04 28.56 18.52
CA LYS A 816 -29.94 27.19 19.06
C LYS A 816 -29.83 26.13 17.95
N ASP A 817 -29.15 26.44 16.84
CA ASP A 817 -28.95 25.51 15.73
C ASP A 817 -28.00 24.38 16.15
N LEU A 818 -28.47 23.13 16.12
CA LEU A 818 -27.67 21.94 16.43
C LEU A 818 -26.41 21.83 15.59
N LYS A 819 -26.35 22.37 14.37
CA LYS A 819 -25.09 22.42 13.59
C LYS A 819 -23.96 23.13 14.32
N SER A 820 -24.29 24.08 15.20
CA SER A 820 -23.33 24.80 16.06
C SER A 820 -23.18 24.22 17.47
N TRP A 821 -23.94 23.16 17.79
CA TRP A 821 -23.81 22.39 19.03
C TRP A 821 -22.69 21.36 18.88
N SER A 822 -21.45 21.77 19.14
CA SER A 822 -20.25 20.92 19.01
C SER A 822 -19.22 21.22 20.11
N MET A 823 -18.29 20.27 20.34
CA MET A 823 -17.19 20.36 21.32
C MET A 823 -17.62 20.96 22.67
N TRP A 824 -17.12 22.16 23.01
CA TRP A 824 -17.37 22.89 24.25
C TRP A 824 -18.81 23.37 24.43
N THR A 825 -19.50 23.72 23.35
CA THR A 825 -20.92 24.11 23.41
C THR A 825 -21.77 22.90 23.75
N ALA A 826 -21.47 21.76 23.14
CA ALA A 826 -22.13 20.50 23.48
C ALA A 826 -21.82 20.06 24.92
N LEU A 827 -20.57 20.20 25.36
CA LEU A 827 -20.13 19.83 26.70
C LEU A 827 -20.91 20.58 27.78
N GLU A 828 -21.27 21.85 27.53
CA GLU A 828 -22.02 22.66 28.48
C GLU A 828 -23.37 22.03 28.85
N THR A 829 -24.07 21.41 27.89
CA THR A 829 -25.30 20.66 28.16
C THR A 829 -25.09 19.57 29.21
N TYR A 830 -23.97 18.84 29.12
CA TYR A 830 -23.64 17.79 30.08
C TYR A 830 -23.13 18.36 31.42
N MET A 831 -22.39 19.48 31.40
CA MET A 831 -21.93 20.13 32.63
C MET A 831 -23.08 20.67 33.47
N GLN A 832 -24.12 21.21 32.84
CA GLN A 832 -25.33 21.65 33.55
C GLN A 832 -26.10 20.46 34.19
N LEU A 833 -26.12 19.30 33.52
CA LEU A 833 -26.65 18.07 34.10
C LEU A 833 -25.78 17.61 35.29
N GLN A 834 -24.45 17.67 35.14
CA GLN A 834 -23.52 17.28 36.20
C GLN A 834 -23.63 18.19 37.42
N GLU A 835 -23.79 19.50 37.24
CA GLU A 835 -23.96 20.46 38.33
C GLU A 835 -25.25 20.24 39.12
N LYS A 836 -26.33 19.82 38.44
CA LYS A 836 -27.63 19.55 39.08
C LYS A 836 -27.69 18.19 39.75
N PHE A 837 -27.16 17.15 39.11
CA PHE A 837 -27.41 15.75 39.48
C PHE A 837 -26.16 14.99 39.96
N GLY A 838 -24.96 15.56 39.81
CA GLY A 838 -23.70 14.95 40.19
C GLY A 838 -23.23 13.83 39.25
N TRP A 839 -22.03 13.33 39.51
CA TRP A 839 -21.39 12.28 38.70
C TRP A 839 -22.09 10.91 38.83
N ASP A 840 -22.72 10.62 39.97
CA ASP A 840 -23.45 9.37 40.18
C ASP A 840 -24.62 9.19 39.21
N ALA A 841 -25.26 10.29 38.78
CA ALA A 841 -26.29 10.23 37.75
C ALA A 841 -25.72 9.74 36.41
N PHE A 842 -24.55 10.24 36.01
CA PHE A 842 -23.87 9.81 34.79
C PHE A 842 -23.47 8.34 34.85
N LYS A 843 -22.90 7.89 35.96
CA LYS A 843 -22.54 6.47 36.16
C LYS A 843 -23.76 5.56 36.01
N LYS A 844 -24.90 5.94 36.60
CA LYS A 844 -26.17 5.19 36.46
C LYS A 844 -26.70 5.21 35.03
N VAL A 845 -26.58 6.33 34.32
CA VAL A 845 -26.96 6.42 32.90
C VAL A 845 -26.09 5.49 32.05
N PHE A 846 -24.76 5.55 32.18
CA PHE A 846 -23.88 4.67 31.41
C PHE A 846 -24.07 3.19 31.76
N THR A 847 -24.32 2.87 33.05
CA THR A 847 -24.71 1.52 33.47
C THR A 847 -25.94 1.04 32.72
N ALA A 848 -27.00 1.87 32.64
CA ALA A 848 -28.22 1.51 31.94
C ALA A 848 -28.00 1.22 30.45
N TYR A 849 -27.03 1.88 29.82
CA TYR A 849 -26.70 1.66 28.42
C TYR A 849 -25.85 0.40 28.16
N HIS A 850 -25.06 -0.07 29.12
CA HIS A 850 -24.24 -1.29 28.95
C HIS A 850 -25.09 -2.52 28.63
N ASP A 851 -26.31 -2.58 29.19
CA ASP A 851 -27.26 -3.69 28.99
C ASP A 851 -28.39 -3.36 27.98
N MET A 852 -28.34 -2.18 27.35
CA MET A 852 -29.44 -1.68 26.53
C MET A 852 -29.40 -2.22 25.10
N ASN A 853 -30.49 -2.89 24.71
CA ASN A 853 -30.70 -3.38 23.36
C ASN A 853 -31.61 -2.44 22.54
N GLY A 854 -31.50 -2.50 21.21
CA GLY A 854 -32.41 -1.77 20.32
C GLY A 854 -32.17 -0.26 20.26
N VAL A 855 -30.96 0.20 20.59
CA VAL A 855 -30.59 1.61 20.52
C VAL A 855 -30.70 2.12 19.07
N PRO A 856 -31.34 3.27 18.82
CA PRO A 856 -31.45 3.85 17.48
C PRO A 856 -30.10 4.07 16.82
N LYS A 857 -30.05 3.95 15.49
CA LYS A 857 -28.81 4.13 14.72
C LYS A 857 -28.58 5.59 14.34
N ASP A 858 -29.64 6.38 14.20
CA ASP A 858 -29.60 7.80 13.87
C ASP A 858 -29.53 8.70 15.13
N ASN A 859 -28.97 9.90 14.98
CA ASN A 859 -28.76 10.81 16.10
C ASN A 859 -30.06 11.29 16.76
N ALA A 860 -31.12 11.55 15.97
CA ALA A 860 -32.37 12.06 16.51
C ALA A 860 -33.03 11.03 17.45
N GLY A 861 -33.06 9.76 17.04
CA GLY A 861 -33.52 8.66 17.87
C GLY A 861 -32.70 8.50 19.14
N LYS A 862 -31.36 8.57 19.04
CA LYS A 862 -30.50 8.45 20.23
C LYS A 862 -30.63 9.61 21.21
N MET A 863 -30.76 10.85 20.72
CA MET A 863 -31.00 12.04 21.58
C MET A 863 -32.29 11.90 22.39
N ASN A 864 -33.36 11.38 21.76
CA ASN A 864 -34.62 11.09 22.45
C ASN A 864 -34.46 10.00 23.51
N LEU A 865 -33.78 8.90 23.17
CA LEU A 865 -33.52 7.82 24.11
C LEU A 865 -32.63 8.27 25.28
N TYR A 866 -31.66 9.13 25.04
CA TYR A 866 -30.80 9.71 26.08
C TYR A 866 -31.61 10.59 27.03
N ALA A 867 -32.47 11.46 26.50
CA ALA A 867 -33.36 12.28 27.31
C ALA A 867 -34.30 11.43 28.18
N GLU A 868 -34.89 10.36 27.61
CA GLU A 868 -35.72 9.40 28.33
C GLU A 868 -34.94 8.70 29.45
N THR A 869 -33.77 8.16 29.11
CA THR A 869 -32.93 7.37 30.02
C THR A 869 -32.43 8.22 31.18
N PHE A 870 -31.88 9.40 30.90
CA PHE A 870 -31.39 10.31 31.94
C PHE A 870 -32.54 10.75 32.85
N SER A 871 -33.70 11.11 32.29
CA SER A 871 -34.88 11.51 33.08
C SER A 871 -35.34 10.42 34.05
N LYS A 872 -35.37 9.16 33.60
CA LYS A 872 -35.70 8.01 34.45
C LYS A 872 -34.68 7.82 35.58
N VAL A 873 -33.39 7.98 35.28
CA VAL A 873 -32.31 7.85 36.28
C VAL A 873 -32.42 8.90 37.39
N VAL A 874 -32.75 10.14 37.05
CA VAL A 874 -32.86 11.24 38.02
C VAL A 874 -34.28 11.46 38.56
N ASN A 875 -35.25 10.64 38.12
CA ASN A 875 -36.66 10.72 38.50
C ASN A 875 -37.27 12.12 38.27
N LEU A 876 -36.88 12.76 37.16
CA LEU A 876 -37.29 14.12 36.78
C LEU A 876 -37.36 14.20 35.25
N ASN A 877 -38.43 14.74 34.69
CA ASN A 877 -38.61 14.92 33.26
C ASN A 877 -37.69 16.05 32.74
N LEU A 878 -36.64 15.68 32.00
CA LEU A 878 -35.64 16.58 31.43
C LEU A 878 -35.97 17.03 29.99
N CYS A 879 -37.13 16.66 29.43
CA CYS A 879 -37.49 17.07 28.07
C CYS A 879 -37.45 18.59 27.85
N PRO A 880 -37.95 19.45 28.77
CA PRO A 880 -37.87 20.90 28.58
C PRO A 880 -36.42 21.39 28.46
N PHE A 881 -35.52 20.85 29.29
CA PHE A 881 -34.09 21.18 29.27
C PHE A 881 -33.44 20.85 27.93
N PHE A 882 -33.64 19.63 27.41
CA PHE A 882 -33.06 19.23 26.12
C PHE A 882 -33.67 20.01 24.95
N LYS A 883 -34.98 20.32 25.01
CA LYS A 883 -35.62 21.20 24.02
C LYS A 883 -35.05 22.61 24.05
N ALA A 884 -34.73 23.16 25.23
CA ALA A 884 -34.10 24.47 25.37
C ALA A 884 -32.68 24.51 24.77
N TRP A 885 -32.01 23.37 24.67
CA TRP A 885 -30.75 23.18 23.95
C TRP A 885 -30.92 22.85 22.45
N GLY A 886 -32.15 22.88 21.92
CA GLY A 886 -32.43 22.66 20.49
C GLY A 886 -32.53 21.19 20.08
N TRP A 887 -32.53 20.22 21.01
CA TRP A 887 -32.65 18.81 20.67
C TRP A 887 -34.05 18.48 20.11
N PRO A 888 -34.17 17.57 19.11
CA PRO A 888 -35.44 17.26 18.44
C PRO A 888 -36.26 16.26 19.26
N ILE A 889 -36.62 16.62 20.49
CA ILE A 889 -37.40 15.78 21.41
C ILE A 889 -38.82 15.61 20.89
N GLN A 890 -39.17 14.36 20.58
CA GLN A 890 -40.46 13.96 20.02
C GLN A 890 -41.57 13.94 21.09
N PRO A 891 -42.83 14.21 20.71
CA PRO A 891 -43.97 14.13 21.64
C PRO A 891 -44.09 12.75 22.33
N SER A 892 -43.83 11.67 21.60
CA SER A 892 -43.87 10.30 22.14
C SER A 892 -42.86 10.07 23.27
N THR A 893 -41.68 10.70 23.21
CA THR A 893 -40.70 10.66 24.31
C THR A 893 -41.23 11.37 25.54
N GLN A 894 -41.87 12.53 25.37
CA GLN A 894 -42.46 13.28 26.48
C GLN A 894 -43.59 12.52 27.15
N GLU A 895 -44.45 11.87 26.37
CA GLU A 895 -45.57 11.07 26.86
C GLU A 895 -45.07 9.92 27.76
N LYS A 896 -44.03 9.19 27.34
CA LYS A 896 -43.44 8.09 28.12
C LYS A 896 -42.97 8.49 29.51
N ILE A 897 -42.50 9.73 29.69
CA ILE A 897 -41.97 10.23 30.97
C ILE A 897 -42.82 11.33 31.59
N SER A 898 -44.05 11.50 31.12
CA SER A 898 -45.00 12.52 31.59
C SER A 898 -45.42 12.35 33.05
N HIS A 899 -45.27 11.14 33.60
CA HIS A 899 -45.53 10.83 35.01
C HIS A 899 -44.44 11.36 35.95
N LEU A 900 -43.27 11.77 35.43
CA LEU A 900 -42.18 12.34 36.22
C LEU A 900 -42.39 13.85 36.42
N PRO A 901 -42.01 14.42 37.57
CA PRO A 901 -42.05 15.86 37.79
C PRO A 901 -41.18 16.60 36.75
N GLU A 902 -41.63 17.75 36.26
CA GLU A 902 -40.91 18.51 35.24
C GLU A 902 -39.76 19.34 35.84
N TRP A 903 -38.59 19.36 35.17
CA TRP A 903 -37.51 20.28 35.54
C TRP A 903 -37.74 21.69 34.97
N SER A 904 -38.65 22.44 35.59
CA SER A 904 -39.10 23.74 35.07
C SER A 904 -38.12 24.90 35.31
N ASP A 905 -37.23 24.80 36.31
CA ASP A 905 -36.26 25.85 36.69
C ASP A 905 -34.84 25.57 36.16
N HIS A 906 -34.73 24.86 35.04
CA HIS A 906 -33.45 24.47 34.46
C HIS A 906 -32.61 25.70 34.02
N PRO A 907 -31.26 25.62 34.00
CA PRO A 907 -30.39 26.78 33.74
C PRO A 907 -30.60 27.45 32.38
N MET A 908 -31.15 26.73 31.40
CA MET A 908 -31.50 27.30 30.09
C MET A 908 -32.80 28.12 30.08
N PHE A 909 -33.58 28.15 31.16
CA PHE A 909 -34.89 28.81 31.22
C PHE A 909 -34.76 30.33 31.03
N GLN A 910 -33.66 30.91 31.48
CA GLN A 910 -33.35 32.34 31.28
C GLN A 910 -33.10 32.73 29.80
N TYR A 911 -32.95 31.75 28.91
CA TYR A 911 -32.77 31.92 27.46
C TYR A 911 -33.95 31.35 26.66
N ALA A 912 -35.03 30.94 27.34
CA ALA A 912 -36.21 30.34 26.74
C ALA A 912 -36.99 31.37 25.91
#